data_AF-U1FU95-F1
#
_entry.id   AF-U1FU95-F1
#
_cell.length_a   1.000
_cell.length_b   1.000
_cell.length_c   1.000
_cell.angle_alpha   90.00
_cell.angle_beta   90.00
_cell.angle_gamma   90.00
#
_symmetry.space_group_name_H-M   'P 1'
#
loop_
_entity.id
_entity.type
_entity.pdbx_description
1 polymer ?
#
loop_
_entity_poly.entity_id
_entity_poly.type
_entity_poly.pdbx_seq_one_letter_code
_entity_poly.pdbx_strand_id
1 'polypeptide(L)'
;MTIDYFACLSLLVIAVARTDAALTNCKCTPYDTCWPLAATWNALNTSVSGQLILNIPPAAVCYPGPQQDSQACAYVNAQWSNATFQSNNPVGLSYPITVSCPPVNASAGELPGTCSIGDLPRYAVNATRPEHISAGIIFAQEHNIRLVIKDTGHDILGRSNGFGSLELWIRHLRTGIVHQKKYKPSYGCSKSSWKGSAFTIGGGYTWKDVYAEAESRNLVVVGGGTPVCPTQQVAKAFSAHYPQTVGCLGGWMQGGGHGPASRDFGLGADQVLEATIVLADGSIVTADPCQNQDLFWAIRGGGGGTYGVVVSTTVKAWPTTSVVTQHLAIAPLADDTSALLDVIALVWSNYPDLNDAGYSGYGTWTIASPTPLFGNFTSGFVHGISVFGKSIEGAQKVFAPVAEKLQTYNGTSLFVSLTYAEYPTYATFYEAESGVEPPVGAAGALGSRLFDRAALTKNHAGLRRMLNTVAGAPEEYTTNAVELVSGGQVFNDASDPYSSLHPAWRTSYMSNIVARGWPPGTDAATRDAVHKDITYNKVAAMKKQAPNTGCYMNEVHKLLGMPTLTQAKRTLQIASEASIYLSAKLSFTPVSPRSVCNVYAYLLSTSSSLPFIDSPPPSAATPPDPQSYYVSEGSYEREREKILLCESLILSSIGFDVHVALPHTLALTYVQALGVSSRKLVRRVLEHLNGGLLSPQLLSLTHQPNALAVAAIYLAAKEVGVKLVDGNWWEVFDVEREDLGFLVLAFGSFVGFAAAEKERWENEREKLRELLSGGG
;
A
#
# COMPACT_ATOMS: atom_id res chain seq x y z
N MET A 1 41.54 -0.70 -34.56
CA MET A 1 40.96 0.28 -35.51
C MET A 1 39.80 0.93 -34.78
N THR A 2 39.90 2.24 -34.64
CA THR A 2 39.11 3.19 -33.83
C THR A 2 37.59 3.07 -33.97
N ILE A 3 36.91 2.73 -32.88
CA ILE A 3 35.48 3.02 -32.65
C ILE A 3 35.37 3.51 -31.21
N ASP A 4 35.74 4.76 -30.99
CA ASP A 4 35.43 5.51 -29.78
C ASP A 4 35.24 6.97 -30.24
N TYR A 5 34.30 7.69 -29.62
CA TYR A 5 33.90 9.10 -29.78
C TYR A 5 32.48 9.42 -30.30
N PHE A 6 31.74 8.53 -30.95
CA PHE A 6 30.42 8.90 -31.53
C PHE A 6 29.17 8.61 -30.66
N ALA A 7 29.32 7.94 -29.52
CA ALA A 7 28.20 7.61 -28.62
C ALA A 7 27.77 8.79 -27.72
N CYS A 8 28.64 9.75 -27.43
CA CYS A 8 28.33 10.85 -26.50
C CYS A 8 27.57 12.02 -27.14
N LEU A 9 27.74 12.30 -28.44
CA LEU A 9 27.08 13.46 -29.07
C LEU A 9 25.60 13.24 -29.41
N SER A 10 25.14 11.99 -29.50
CA SER A 10 23.73 11.70 -29.85
C SER A 10 22.76 11.73 -28.66
N LEU A 11 23.27 11.86 -27.43
CA LEU A 11 22.44 12.01 -26.23
C LEU A 11 22.14 13.48 -25.89
N LEU A 12 22.92 14.45 -26.39
CA LEU A 12 22.77 15.85 -26.00
C LEU A 12 21.72 16.63 -26.82
N VAL A 13 21.50 16.30 -28.09
CA VAL A 13 20.51 17.00 -28.93
C VAL A 13 19.07 16.55 -28.61
N ILE A 14 18.91 15.37 -28.00
CA ILE A 14 17.62 14.88 -27.49
C ILE A 14 17.13 15.68 -26.26
N ALA A 15 18.00 16.46 -25.60
CA ALA A 15 17.62 17.24 -24.42
C ALA A 15 16.92 18.57 -24.75
N VAL A 16 17.06 19.12 -25.97
CA VAL A 16 16.51 20.45 -26.30
C VAL A 16 15.24 20.37 -27.15
N ALA A 17 15.04 19.30 -27.94
CA ALA A 17 13.79 19.08 -28.70
C ALA A 17 12.71 18.30 -27.92
N ARG A 18 12.96 17.95 -26.65
CA ARG A 18 12.03 17.17 -25.80
C ARG A 18 11.18 18.02 -24.85
N THR A 19 11.16 19.34 -24.98
CA THR A 19 10.33 20.18 -24.11
C THR A 19 8.83 20.03 -24.42
N ASP A 20 8.44 19.78 -25.68
CA ASP A 20 7.02 19.67 -26.03
C ASP A 20 6.48 18.22 -25.98
N ALA A 21 7.29 17.21 -26.33
CA ALA A 21 6.84 15.81 -26.28
C ALA A 21 6.86 15.18 -24.86
N ALA A 22 7.54 15.81 -23.89
CA ALA A 22 7.51 15.35 -22.50
C ALA A 22 6.24 15.82 -21.75
N LEU A 23 5.57 16.88 -22.22
CA LEU A 23 4.33 17.40 -21.63
C LEU A 23 3.12 16.48 -21.88
N THR A 24 3.15 15.62 -22.90
CA THR A 24 2.06 14.65 -23.17
C THR A 24 2.06 13.42 -22.25
N ASN A 25 3.10 13.18 -21.45
CA ASN A 25 3.18 12.00 -20.56
C ASN A 25 2.84 12.27 -19.08
N CYS A 26 2.69 13.54 -18.68
CA CYS A 26 2.36 13.93 -17.31
C CYS A 26 0.90 14.40 -17.22
N LYS A 27 0.31 14.33 -16.02
CA LYS A 27 -1.00 14.95 -15.76
C LYS A 27 -0.87 16.47 -15.77
N CYS A 28 -1.86 17.12 -16.37
CA CYS A 28 -1.92 18.57 -16.43
C CYS A 28 -2.20 19.16 -15.03
N THR A 29 -1.48 20.21 -14.66
CA THR A 29 -1.55 20.87 -13.35
C THR A 29 -1.89 22.35 -13.49
N PRO A 30 -2.31 23.04 -12.40
CA PRO A 30 -2.67 24.47 -12.45
C PRO A 30 -1.58 25.43 -12.93
N TYR A 31 -0.34 24.97 -13.03
CA TYR A 31 0.80 25.77 -13.50
C TYR A 31 1.14 25.52 -14.97
N ASP A 32 0.48 24.55 -15.62
CA ASP A 32 0.73 24.18 -17.00
C ASP A 32 -0.18 24.93 -17.97
N THR A 33 0.29 25.12 -19.20
CA THR A 33 -0.49 25.76 -20.27
C THR A 33 -1.69 24.94 -20.73
N CYS A 34 -1.68 23.62 -20.50
CA CYS A 34 -2.81 22.73 -20.77
C CYS A 34 -3.96 22.87 -19.77
N TRP A 35 -3.78 23.61 -18.66
CA TRP A 35 -4.80 23.68 -17.61
C TRP A 35 -6.06 24.35 -18.14
N PRO A 36 -7.26 23.76 -17.96
CA PRO A 36 -8.45 24.29 -18.57
C PRO A 36 -8.75 25.71 -18.12
N LEU A 37 -9.21 26.53 -19.08
CA LEU A 37 -9.66 27.89 -18.84
C LEU A 37 -10.93 27.88 -17.98
N ALA A 38 -11.24 29.02 -17.36
CA ALA A 38 -12.44 29.18 -16.53
C ALA A 38 -13.74 28.79 -17.24
N ALA A 39 -13.86 29.08 -18.54
CA ALA A 39 -15.02 28.68 -19.34
C ALA A 39 -15.20 27.15 -19.42
N THR A 40 -14.10 26.40 -19.52
CA THR A 40 -14.09 24.93 -19.56
C THR A 40 -14.49 24.35 -18.20
N TRP A 41 -13.98 24.91 -17.10
CA TRP A 41 -14.45 24.56 -15.75
C TRP A 41 -15.93 24.88 -15.53
N ASN A 42 -16.43 25.99 -16.07
CA ASN A 42 -17.86 26.34 -16.02
C ASN A 42 -18.74 25.37 -16.83
N ALA A 43 -18.23 24.84 -17.94
CA ALA A 43 -18.90 23.79 -18.70
C ALA A 43 -19.04 22.50 -17.87
N LEU A 44 -17.96 22.06 -17.20
CA LEU A 44 -18.05 20.97 -16.23
C LEU A 44 -19.07 21.27 -15.14
N ASN A 45 -19.02 22.47 -14.55
CA ASN A 45 -19.96 22.86 -13.50
C ASN A 45 -21.42 22.75 -13.95
N THR A 46 -21.70 23.09 -15.21
CA THR A 46 -23.02 22.91 -15.82
C THR A 46 -23.38 21.42 -15.93
N SER A 47 -22.46 20.59 -16.44
CA SER A 47 -22.65 19.13 -16.56
C SER A 47 -22.89 18.43 -15.22
N VAL A 48 -22.28 18.93 -14.13
CA VAL A 48 -22.49 18.43 -12.76
C VAL A 48 -23.55 19.22 -11.98
N SER A 49 -24.43 19.96 -12.67
CA SER A 49 -25.57 20.66 -12.05
C SER A 49 -25.19 21.62 -10.93
N GLY A 50 -24.12 22.41 -11.13
CA GLY A 50 -23.66 23.40 -10.18
C GLY A 50 -22.81 22.85 -9.02
N GLN A 51 -22.44 21.57 -9.06
CA GLN A 51 -21.73 20.89 -7.96
C GLN A 51 -20.19 20.97 -8.04
N LEU A 52 -19.62 21.84 -8.88
CA LEU A 52 -18.18 22.06 -8.92
C LEU A 52 -17.75 23.07 -7.83
N ILE A 53 -16.79 22.67 -7.00
CA ILE A 53 -16.23 23.46 -5.93
C ILE A 53 -14.79 23.83 -6.28
N LEU A 54 -14.45 25.11 -6.21
CA LEU A 54 -13.05 25.56 -6.17
C LEU A 54 -12.54 25.41 -4.74
N ASN A 55 -11.59 24.51 -4.52
CA ASN A 55 -11.14 24.18 -3.19
C ASN A 55 -10.28 25.30 -2.59
N ILE A 56 -10.62 25.66 -1.36
CA ILE A 56 -9.91 26.60 -0.50
C ILE A 56 -9.66 25.86 0.83
N PRO A 57 -8.41 25.83 1.35
CA PRO A 57 -8.15 25.20 2.63
C PRO A 57 -9.01 25.81 3.74
N PRO A 58 -9.67 25.01 4.60
CA PRO A 58 -10.53 25.55 5.66
C PRO A 58 -9.83 26.56 6.58
N ALA A 59 -8.53 26.37 6.84
CA ALA A 59 -7.75 27.30 7.67
C ALA A 59 -7.31 28.59 6.95
N ALA A 60 -7.62 28.79 5.66
CA ALA A 60 -7.25 30.00 4.92
C ALA A 60 -7.82 31.28 5.55
N VAL A 61 -8.96 31.17 6.26
CA VAL A 61 -9.58 32.26 7.04
C VAL A 61 -8.69 32.80 8.17
N CYS A 62 -7.68 32.04 8.61
CA CYS A 62 -6.71 32.46 9.61
C CYS A 62 -5.61 33.37 9.07
N TYR A 63 -5.49 33.52 7.74
CA TYR A 63 -4.36 34.16 7.09
C TYR A 63 -4.75 35.50 6.45
N PRO A 64 -3.82 36.46 6.33
CA PRO A 64 -4.09 37.73 5.66
C PRO A 64 -4.58 37.54 4.21
N GLY A 65 -5.71 38.16 3.87
CA GLY A 65 -6.27 38.10 2.53
C GLY A 65 -7.78 38.35 2.50
N PRO A 66 -8.42 38.21 1.33
CA PRO A 66 -9.84 38.50 1.16
C PRO A 66 -10.78 37.62 2.00
N GLN A 67 -10.31 36.47 2.48
CA GLN A 67 -11.07 35.50 3.26
C GLN A 67 -10.77 35.57 4.76
N GLN A 68 -9.91 36.49 5.20
CA GLN A 68 -9.50 36.59 6.59
C GLN A 68 -10.70 36.87 7.50
N ASP A 69 -10.93 35.99 8.47
CA ASP A 69 -12.01 36.09 9.44
C ASP A 69 -11.57 35.45 10.76
N SER A 70 -11.45 36.27 11.81
CA SER A 70 -10.97 35.84 13.13
C SER A 70 -11.94 34.89 13.84
N GLN A 71 -13.25 35.06 13.65
CA GLN A 71 -14.25 34.18 14.25
C GLN A 71 -14.29 32.83 13.53
N ALA A 72 -14.23 32.85 12.19
CA ALA A 72 -14.11 31.62 11.41
C ALA A 72 -12.79 30.88 11.71
N CYS A 73 -11.69 31.60 11.88
CA CYS A 73 -10.41 31.02 12.28
C CYS A 73 -10.49 30.32 13.65
N ALA A 74 -11.09 30.98 14.65
CA ALA A 74 -11.29 30.38 15.97
C ALA A 74 -12.15 29.11 15.90
N TYR A 75 -13.19 29.10 15.07
CA TYR A 75 -14.02 27.92 14.83
C TYR A 75 -13.24 26.78 14.17
N VAL A 76 -12.49 27.07 13.09
CA VAL A 76 -11.67 26.07 12.39
C VAL A 76 -10.63 25.48 13.33
N ASN A 77 -9.95 26.31 14.13
CA ASN A 77 -8.99 25.83 15.13
C ASN A 77 -9.64 24.91 16.16
N ALA A 78 -10.82 25.27 16.68
CA ALA A 78 -11.56 24.45 17.64
C ALA A 78 -12.10 23.14 17.05
N GLN A 79 -12.39 23.10 15.74
CA GLN A 79 -12.91 21.92 15.05
C GLN A 79 -11.83 21.08 14.35
N TRP A 80 -10.57 21.50 14.36
CA TRP A 80 -9.52 20.84 13.59
C TRP A 80 -9.35 19.36 13.95
N SER A 81 -9.51 19.02 15.23
CA SER A 81 -9.44 17.65 15.74
C SER A 81 -10.74 16.86 15.64
N ASN A 82 -11.82 17.46 15.10
CA ASN A 82 -13.11 16.81 14.91
C ASN A 82 -13.16 16.12 13.52
N ALA A 83 -13.24 14.79 13.51
CA ALA A 83 -13.29 14.02 12.27
C ALA A 83 -14.52 14.34 11.42
N THR A 84 -15.64 14.73 12.04
CA THR A 84 -16.86 15.11 11.30
C THR A 84 -16.62 16.41 10.52
N PHE A 85 -15.96 17.39 11.15
CA PHE A 85 -15.57 18.63 10.49
C PHE A 85 -14.64 18.35 9.31
N GLN A 86 -13.63 17.50 9.49
CA GLN A 86 -12.72 17.10 8.40
C GLN A 86 -13.49 16.41 7.26
N SER A 87 -14.34 15.44 7.57
CA SER A 87 -15.07 14.67 6.56
C SER A 87 -16.08 15.48 5.75
N ASN A 88 -16.60 16.57 6.32
CA ASN A 88 -17.57 17.47 5.69
C ASN A 88 -16.91 18.62 4.93
N ASN A 89 -15.58 18.65 4.83
CA ASN A 89 -14.85 19.59 4.00
C ASN A 89 -14.26 18.85 2.79
N PRO A 90 -14.37 19.35 1.54
CA PRO A 90 -13.83 18.67 0.36
C PRO A 90 -12.32 18.41 0.49
N VAL A 91 -11.56 19.29 1.13
CA VAL A 91 -10.12 19.09 1.35
C VAL A 91 -9.74 18.83 2.80
N GLY A 92 -10.72 18.46 3.64
CA GLY A 92 -10.47 17.98 5.00
C GLY A 92 -10.01 16.52 5.02
N LEU A 93 -9.00 16.24 5.87
CA LEU A 93 -8.37 14.93 6.02
C LEU A 93 -8.25 14.60 7.51
N SER A 94 -8.58 13.37 7.90
CA SER A 94 -8.40 12.92 9.28
C SER A 94 -6.91 12.78 9.63
N TYR A 95 -6.11 12.23 8.71
CA TYR A 95 -4.69 11.97 8.94
C TYR A 95 -3.84 12.60 7.82
N PRO A 96 -3.71 13.94 7.81
CA PRO A 96 -2.93 14.61 6.78
C PRO A 96 -1.45 14.23 6.88
N ILE A 97 -0.86 13.78 5.76
CA ILE A 97 0.60 13.55 5.67
C ILE A 97 1.37 14.87 5.86
N THR A 98 0.84 15.93 5.25
CA THR A 98 1.38 17.29 5.29
C THR A 98 0.23 18.27 5.49
N VAL A 99 0.47 19.31 6.28
CA VAL A 99 -0.49 20.39 6.51
C VAL A 99 0.08 21.67 5.91
N SER A 100 -0.32 21.98 4.68
CA SER A 100 0.17 23.15 3.92
C SER A 100 -0.54 24.47 4.27
N CYS A 101 -1.60 24.39 5.07
CA CYS A 101 -2.33 25.53 5.62
C CYS A 101 -2.84 25.13 7.02
N PRO A 102 -2.00 25.23 8.07
CA PRO A 102 -2.39 24.85 9.43
C PRO A 102 -3.40 25.84 10.05
N PRO A 103 -4.23 25.39 11.02
CA PRO A 103 -5.02 26.30 11.83
C PRO A 103 -4.10 27.19 12.69
N VAL A 104 -4.60 28.35 13.11
CA VAL A 104 -3.85 29.30 13.96
C VAL A 104 -4.61 29.53 15.26
N ASN A 105 -3.98 29.23 16.39
CA ASN A 105 -4.53 29.52 17.70
C ASN A 105 -4.12 30.92 18.18
N ALA A 106 -4.81 31.94 17.67
CA ALA A 106 -4.56 33.34 18.05
C ALA A 106 -4.71 33.59 19.56
N SER A 107 -5.56 32.82 20.26
CA SER A 107 -5.74 32.93 21.71
C SER A 107 -4.54 32.41 22.50
N ALA A 108 -3.76 31.49 21.92
CA ALA A 108 -2.48 31.04 22.46
C ALA A 108 -1.30 31.91 22.01
N GLY A 109 -1.54 33.01 21.29
CA GLY A 109 -0.50 33.90 20.77
C GLY A 109 0.19 33.40 19.49
N GLU A 110 -0.36 32.38 18.82
CA GLU A 110 0.18 31.90 17.54
C GLU A 110 -0.04 32.94 16.43
N LEU A 111 0.96 33.08 15.57
CA LEU A 111 0.92 33.96 14.40
C LEU A 111 0.76 33.14 13.11
N PRO A 112 0.02 33.64 12.11
CA PRO A 112 -0.14 32.96 10.84
C PRO A 112 1.20 32.85 10.10
N GLY A 113 1.56 31.62 9.71
CA GLY A 113 2.71 31.33 8.84
C GLY A 113 2.35 31.42 7.36
N THR A 114 2.63 30.37 6.59
CA THR A 114 2.19 30.23 5.20
C THR A 114 0.93 29.37 5.09
N CYS A 115 0.06 29.70 4.13
CA CYS A 115 -1.10 28.90 3.76
C CYS A 115 -1.13 28.74 2.24
N SER A 116 -1.23 27.50 1.78
CA SER A 116 -1.46 27.17 0.38
C SER A 116 -2.32 25.91 0.25
N ILE A 117 -2.84 25.66 -0.96
CA ILE A 117 -3.56 24.41 -1.26
C ILE A 117 -2.64 23.19 -1.16
N GLY A 118 -1.32 23.36 -1.33
CA GLY A 118 -0.36 22.27 -1.23
C GLY A 118 -0.68 21.10 -2.15
N ASP A 119 -0.63 19.89 -1.60
CA ASP A 119 -0.96 18.65 -2.32
C ASP A 119 -2.46 18.37 -2.42
N LEU A 120 -3.34 19.27 -1.94
CA LEU A 120 -4.79 19.10 -1.96
C LEU A 120 -5.37 19.28 -3.37
N PRO A 121 -6.50 18.62 -3.73
CA PRO A 121 -7.15 18.79 -5.02
C PRO A 121 -7.55 20.24 -5.25
N ARG A 122 -7.40 20.73 -6.49
CA ARG A 122 -7.73 22.14 -6.82
C ARG A 122 -9.23 22.37 -6.96
N TYR A 123 -9.91 21.39 -7.55
CA TYR A 123 -11.37 21.39 -7.69
C TYR A 123 -11.93 20.10 -7.11
N ALA A 124 -13.20 20.15 -6.67
CA ALA A 124 -13.97 18.97 -6.29
C ALA A 124 -15.34 18.98 -6.98
N VAL A 125 -15.79 17.82 -7.46
CA VAL A 125 -17.18 17.57 -7.80
C VAL A 125 -17.86 17.02 -6.55
N ASN A 126 -18.80 17.78 -5.98
CA ASN A 126 -19.67 17.32 -4.91
C ASN A 126 -20.74 16.38 -5.49
N ALA A 127 -20.40 15.11 -5.63
CA ALA A 127 -21.26 14.15 -6.32
C ALA A 127 -22.50 13.86 -5.47
N THR A 128 -23.68 14.01 -6.06
CA THR A 128 -24.98 13.67 -5.45
C THR A 128 -25.72 12.56 -6.20
N ARG A 129 -25.23 12.22 -7.40
CA ARG A 129 -25.70 11.10 -8.22
C ARG A 129 -24.54 10.53 -9.06
N PRO A 130 -24.60 9.25 -9.48
CA PRO A 130 -23.52 8.61 -10.24
C PRO A 130 -23.09 9.35 -11.50
N GLU A 131 -24.01 10.05 -12.16
CA GLU A 131 -23.73 10.76 -13.42
C GLU A 131 -22.79 11.96 -13.21
N HIS A 132 -22.75 12.56 -12.01
CA HIS A 132 -21.75 13.59 -11.69
C HIS A 132 -20.33 13.02 -11.68
N ILE A 133 -20.19 11.77 -11.21
CA ILE A 133 -18.92 11.05 -11.17
C ILE A 133 -18.51 10.72 -12.60
N SER A 134 -19.41 10.20 -13.43
CA SER A 134 -19.16 9.95 -14.86
C SER A 134 -18.70 11.23 -15.58
N ALA A 135 -19.38 12.36 -15.37
CA ALA A 135 -19.00 13.64 -15.98
C ALA A 135 -17.61 14.12 -15.53
N GLY A 136 -17.28 13.98 -14.25
CA GLY A 136 -15.96 14.33 -13.72
C GLY A 136 -14.84 13.43 -14.27
N ILE A 137 -15.10 12.13 -14.46
CA ILE A 137 -14.17 11.18 -15.08
C ILE A 137 -13.90 11.57 -16.54
N ILE A 138 -14.95 11.77 -17.33
CA ILE A 138 -14.85 12.13 -18.76
C ILE A 138 -14.08 13.44 -18.91
N PHE A 139 -14.42 14.46 -18.12
CA PHE A 139 -13.70 15.73 -18.12
C PHE A 139 -12.21 15.58 -17.79
N ALA A 140 -11.88 14.79 -16.76
CA ALA A 140 -10.50 14.56 -16.37
C ALA A 140 -9.71 13.82 -17.47
N GLN A 141 -10.35 12.94 -18.23
CA GLN A 141 -9.74 12.27 -19.38
C GLN A 141 -9.50 13.23 -20.53
N GLU A 142 -10.52 13.99 -20.93
CA GLU A 142 -10.46 14.95 -22.05
C GLU A 142 -9.39 16.02 -21.83
N HIS A 143 -9.17 16.43 -20.59
CA HIS A 143 -8.21 17.47 -20.22
C HIS A 143 -6.92 16.94 -19.56
N ASN A 144 -6.74 15.62 -19.54
CA ASN A 144 -5.59 14.95 -18.93
C ASN A 144 -5.28 15.41 -17.49
N ILE A 145 -6.33 15.62 -16.69
CA ILE A 145 -6.21 16.03 -15.28
C ILE A 145 -6.14 14.78 -14.39
N ARG A 146 -5.36 14.87 -13.31
CA ARG A 146 -5.34 13.82 -12.29
C ARG A 146 -6.71 13.75 -11.60
N LEU A 147 -7.29 12.57 -11.52
CA LEU A 147 -8.49 12.31 -10.73
C LEU A 147 -8.09 11.84 -9.32
N VAL A 148 -8.81 12.30 -8.30
CA VAL A 148 -8.74 11.81 -6.92
C VAL A 148 -10.15 11.44 -6.48
N ILE A 149 -10.30 10.34 -5.74
CA ILE A 149 -11.60 9.93 -5.21
C ILE A 149 -11.54 10.09 -3.70
N LYS A 150 -12.52 10.80 -3.14
CA LYS A 150 -12.64 10.96 -1.69
C LYS A 150 -14.05 10.68 -1.23
N ASP A 151 -14.15 9.82 -0.24
CA ASP A 151 -15.35 9.68 0.58
C ASP A 151 -15.23 10.63 1.78
N THR A 152 -14.60 10.18 2.87
CA THR A 152 -14.56 10.93 4.13
C THR A 152 -13.20 11.58 4.44
N GLY A 153 -12.15 11.30 3.66
CA GLY A 153 -10.80 11.81 3.94
C GLY A 153 -10.08 11.12 5.10
N HIS A 154 -10.56 9.94 5.53
CA HIS A 154 -10.00 9.15 6.63
C HIS A 154 -8.68 8.42 6.27
N ASP A 155 -8.23 8.51 5.03
CA ASP A 155 -7.07 7.76 4.56
C ASP A 155 -5.75 8.22 5.19
N ILE A 156 -4.94 7.27 5.65
CA ILE A 156 -3.64 7.49 6.30
C ILE A 156 -2.51 7.65 5.27
N LEU A 157 -2.66 7.09 4.08
CA LEU A 157 -1.64 7.02 3.04
C LEU A 157 -1.70 8.20 2.05
N GLY A 158 -2.67 9.09 2.20
CA GLY A 158 -2.92 10.18 1.25
C GLY A 158 -3.42 9.70 -0.13
N ARG A 159 -4.05 8.52 -0.21
CA ARG A 159 -4.66 7.97 -1.43
C ARG A 159 -5.87 8.78 -1.90
N SER A 160 -6.58 9.41 -0.96
CA SER A 160 -7.68 10.33 -1.25
C SER A 160 -7.23 11.78 -1.40
N ASN A 161 -5.98 11.99 -1.85
CA ASN A 161 -5.39 13.31 -2.03
C ASN A 161 -4.48 13.35 -3.28
N GLY A 162 -4.25 14.53 -3.86
CA GLY A 162 -3.36 14.70 -4.99
C GLY A 162 -3.20 16.11 -5.51
N PHE A 163 -1.95 16.55 -5.66
CA PHE A 163 -1.60 17.84 -6.21
C PHE A 163 -2.22 18.06 -7.61
N GLY A 164 -2.78 19.25 -7.84
CA GLY A 164 -3.28 19.68 -9.14
C GLY A 164 -4.42 18.84 -9.70
N SER A 165 -5.17 18.14 -8.84
CA SER A 165 -6.20 17.18 -9.26
C SER A 165 -7.63 17.74 -9.24
N LEU A 166 -8.52 17.00 -9.90
CA LEU A 166 -9.97 17.06 -9.73
C LEU A 166 -10.40 15.95 -8.77
N GLU A 167 -11.02 16.32 -7.65
CA GLU A 167 -11.59 15.38 -6.69
C GLU A 167 -13.03 14.99 -7.07
N LEU A 168 -13.34 13.71 -6.98
CA LEU A 168 -14.72 13.21 -6.94
C LEU A 168 -15.07 12.95 -5.48
N TRP A 169 -15.83 13.87 -4.90
CA TRP A 169 -16.22 13.81 -3.51
C TRP A 169 -17.58 13.13 -3.38
N ILE A 170 -17.58 11.87 -2.95
CA ILE A 170 -18.78 11.01 -2.93
C ILE A 170 -19.56 11.05 -1.61
N ARG A 171 -19.09 11.83 -0.64
CA ARG A 171 -19.65 11.98 0.72
C ARG A 171 -21.14 12.32 0.75
N HIS A 172 -21.60 13.06 -0.25
CA HIS A 172 -22.97 13.56 -0.36
C HIS A 172 -23.82 12.82 -1.40
N LEU A 173 -23.27 11.78 -2.04
CA LEU A 173 -24.06 10.82 -2.80
C LEU A 173 -24.79 9.96 -1.78
N ARG A 174 -26.08 10.19 -1.58
CA ARG A 174 -26.89 9.54 -0.53
C ARG A 174 -28.28 9.21 -1.06
N THR A 175 -28.39 8.08 -1.76
CA THR A 175 -29.65 7.62 -2.38
C THR A 175 -30.50 6.76 -1.44
N GLY A 176 -29.97 6.39 -0.26
CA GLY A 176 -30.70 5.71 0.81
C GLY A 176 -29.95 4.53 1.43
N ILE A 177 -30.42 4.11 2.60
CA ILE A 177 -30.04 2.84 3.23
C ILE A 177 -31.29 1.96 3.25
N VAL A 178 -31.30 0.88 2.47
CA VAL A 178 -32.48 0.04 2.26
C VAL A 178 -32.27 -1.34 2.87
N HIS A 179 -33.05 -1.64 3.91
CA HIS A 179 -33.06 -2.96 4.51
C HIS A 179 -33.82 -3.97 3.65
N GLN A 180 -33.19 -5.10 3.40
CA GLN A 180 -33.79 -6.28 2.79
C GLN A 180 -33.89 -7.39 3.84
N LYS A 181 -35.12 -7.74 4.28
CA LYS A 181 -35.32 -8.84 5.25
C LYS A 181 -34.70 -10.15 4.78
N LYS A 182 -34.74 -10.39 3.47
CA LYS A 182 -33.98 -11.43 2.76
C LYS A 182 -33.32 -10.78 1.56
N TYR A 183 -32.04 -11.05 1.36
CA TYR A 183 -31.28 -10.54 0.22
C TYR A 183 -31.96 -10.92 -1.11
N LYS A 184 -32.16 -9.92 -1.94
CA LYS A 184 -32.64 -10.02 -3.32
C LYS A 184 -31.64 -9.30 -4.22
N PRO A 185 -30.85 -10.04 -5.03
CA PRO A 185 -29.89 -9.44 -5.94
C PRO A 185 -30.59 -8.58 -6.98
N SER A 186 -30.01 -7.44 -7.31
CA SER A 186 -30.60 -6.43 -8.21
C SER A 186 -30.94 -7.00 -9.60
N TYR A 187 -30.14 -7.95 -10.08
CA TYR A 187 -30.32 -8.61 -11.39
C TYR A 187 -30.52 -10.12 -11.29
N GLY A 188 -31.02 -10.62 -10.16
CA GLY A 188 -31.39 -12.03 -10.04
C GLY A 188 -30.22 -13.02 -9.93
N CYS A 189 -29.01 -12.57 -9.53
CA CYS A 189 -27.84 -13.44 -9.42
C CYS A 189 -28.09 -14.65 -8.49
N SER A 190 -28.01 -15.86 -9.05
CA SER A 190 -28.28 -17.11 -8.33
C SER A 190 -27.06 -17.68 -7.60
N LYS A 191 -25.85 -17.17 -7.88
CA LYS A 191 -24.58 -17.68 -7.32
C LYS A 191 -24.28 -17.23 -5.90
N SER A 192 -24.96 -16.20 -5.38
CA SER A 192 -24.80 -15.82 -3.97
C SER A 192 -25.47 -16.86 -3.05
N SER A 193 -24.67 -17.44 -2.16
CA SER A 193 -25.11 -18.38 -1.14
C SER A 193 -25.90 -17.71 -0.01
N TRP A 194 -25.80 -16.39 0.13
CA TRP A 194 -26.47 -15.64 1.20
C TRP A 194 -27.98 -15.51 0.95
N LYS A 195 -28.78 -15.94 1.93
CA LYS A 195 -30.26 -15.83 1.92
C LYS A 195 -30.81 -15.06 3.13
N GLY A 196 -29.92 -14.54 3.99
CA GLY A 196 -30.25 -13.77 5.19
C GLY A 196 -30.60 -12.32 4.88
N SER A 197 -30.68 -11.51 5.92
CA SER A 197 -30.95 -10.07 5.79
C SER A 197 -29.76 -9.33 5.18
N ALA A 198 -30.00 -8.17 4.59
CA ALA A 198 -28.99 -7.33 3.96
C ALA A 198 -29.37 -5.85 4.00
N PHE A 199 -28.39 -4.97 3.84
CA PHE A 199 -28.60 -3.54 3.63
C PHE A 199 -27.98 -3.10 2.31
N THR A 200 -28.75 -2.45 1.45
CA THR A 200 -28.22 -1.71 0.30
C THR A 200 -27.92 -0.28 0.74
N ILE A 201 -26.64 0.10 0.66
CA ILE A 201 -26.10 1.39 1.08
C ILE A 201 -25.77 2.18 -0.19
N GLY A 202 -26.63 3.12 -0.54
CA GLY A 202 -26.54 3.93 -1.75
C GLY A 202 -25.71 5.20 -1.57
N GLY A 203 -24.39 5.06 -1.59
CA GLY A 203 -23.43 6.17 -1.59
C GLY A 203 -22.78 6.47 -0.24
N GLY A 204 -22.07 7.61 -0.13
CA GLY A 204 -21.14 8.05 0.94
C GLY A 204 -21.72 8.19 2.37
N TYR A 205 -22.37 7.14 2.84
CA TYR A 205 -22.76 6.93 4.23
C TYR A 205 -21.56 6.49 5.05
N THR A 206 -21.58 6.84 6.33
CA THR A 206 -20.61 6.35 7.31
C THR A 206 -21.20 5.21 8.11
N TRP A 207 -20.36 4.47 8.82
CA TRP A 207 -20.83 3.35 9.65
C TRP A 207 -21.88 3.78 10.68
N LYS A 208 -21.79 5.02 11.21
CA LYS A 208 -22.83 5.61 12.06
C LYS A 208 -24.22 5.53 11.43
N ASP A 209 -24.34 5.96 10.17
CA ASP A 209 -25.63 6.02 9.48
C ASP A 209 -26.24 4.60 9.36
N VAL A 210 -25.41 3.60 9.09
CA VAL A 210 -25.84 2.20 8.90
C VAL A 210 -26.14 1.50 10.23
N TYR A 211 -25.37 1.76 11.28
CA TYR A 211 -25.62 1.18 12.60
C TYR A 211 -26.95 1.60 13.20
N ALA A 212 -27.35 2.87 13.03
CA ALA A 212 -28.65 3.34 13.47
C ALA A 212 -29.81 2.54 12.82
N GLU A 213 -29.69 2.24 11.52
CA GLU A 213 -30.67 1.42 10.81
C GLU A 213 -30.65 -0.04 11.25
N ALA A 214 -29.47 -0.62 11.51
CA ALA A 214 -29.32 -2.00 11.96
C ALA A 214 -29.86 -2.20 13.39
N GLU A 215 -29.53 -1.28 14.30
CA GLU A 215 -29.95 -1.30 15.70
C GLU A 215 -31.47 -1.27 15.83
N SER A 216 -32.15 -0.37 15.10
CA SER A 216 -33.62 -0.25 15.12
C SER A 216 -34.34 -1.55 14.70
N ARG A 217 -33.59 -2.53 14.19
CA ARG A 217 -34.06 -3.82 13.66
C ARG A 217 -33.49 -5.02 14.40
N ASN A 218 -32.72 -4.80 15.47
CA ASN A 218 -32.00 -5.86 16.19
C ASN A 218 -31.06 -6.67 15.28
N LEU A 219 -30.39 -5.98 14.37
CA LEU A 219 -29.41 -6.56 13.44
C LEU A 219 -28.00 -6.05 13.73
N VAL A 220 -27.02 -6.84 13.31
CA VAL A 220 -25.60 -6.52 13.26
C VAL A 220 -25.20 -6.35 11.82
N VAL A 221 -24.48 -5.27 11.54
CA VAL A 221 -23.73 -5.10 10.29
C VAL A 221 -22.26 -5.03 10.67
N VAL A 222 -21.40 -5.73 9.94
CA VAL A 222 -19.95 -5.65 10.19
C VAL A 222 -19.42 -4.36 9.58
N GLY A 223 -19.17 -3.37 10.43
CA GLY A 223 -18.51 -2.13 10.04
C GLY A 223 -17.24 -1.90 10.84
N GLY A 224 -16.66 -0.71 10.68
CA GLY A 224 -15.46 -0.31 11.42
C GLY A 224 -15.73 -0.19 12.91
N GLY A 225 -14.68 -0.27 13.72
CA GLY A 225 -14.72 0.08 15.13
C GLY A 225 -13.39 0.66 15.57
N THR A 226 -13.44 1.53 16.57
CA THR A 226 -12.26 2.10 17.21
C THR A 226 -12.17 1.55 18.63
N PRO A 227 -10.99 1.26 19.18
CA PRO A 227 -10.87 0.85 20.57
C PRO A 227 -11.29 1.98 21.52
N VAL A 228 -12.19 1.71 22.47
CA VAL A 228 -12.38 2.58 23.64
C VAL A 228 -11.51 2.04 24.78
N CYS A 229 -10.65 2.88 25.35
CA CYS A 229 -9.94 2.51 26.58
C CYS A 229 -10.96 2.49 27.73
N PRO A 230 -11.28 1.33 28.35
CA PRO A 230 -12.39 1.20 29.31
C PRO A 230 -12.19 2.02 30.60
N THR A 231 -10.94 2.39 30.87
CA THR A 231 -10.48 3.06 32.08
C THR A 231 -10.31 4.56 31.91
N GLN A 232 -10.50 5.10 30.70
CA GLN A 232 -10.68 6.53 30.52
C GLN A 232 -12.12 6.89 30.91
N GLN A 233 -12.31 7.30 32.17
CA GLN A 233 -13.50 8.06 32.60
C GLN A 233 -13.79 9.27 31.68
N VAL A 234 -12.79 9.71 30.92
CA VAL A 234 -12.88 10.74 29.88
C VAL A 234 -13.83 10.35 28.74
N ALA A 235 -14.05 9.06 28.46
CA ALA A 235 -15.00 8.61 27.45
C ALA A 235 -16.44 9.03 27.77
N LYS A 236 -16.84 9.11 29.06
CA LYS A 236 -18.19 9.55 29.45
C LYS A 236 -18.43 11.05 29.21
N ALA A 237 -17.40 11.88 29.27
CA ALA A 237 -17.54 13.34 29.06
C ALA A 237 -17.70 13.71 27.57
N PHE A 238 -17.28 12.83 26.66
CA PHE A 238 -17.47 12.97 25.20
C PHE A 238 -18.54 12.03 24.63
N SER A 239 -19.22 11.24 25.48
CA SER A 239 -20.30 10.29 25.13
C SER A 239 -21.64 10.98 24.86
N ALA A 240 -21.61 12.08 24.10
CA ALA A 240 -22.79 12.62 23.45
C ALA A 240 -22.77 12.19 21.97
N HIS A 241 -23.27 10.97 21.71
CA HIS A 241 -23.71 10.49 20.39
C HIS A 241 -22.69 10.57 19.23
N TYR A 242 -21.87 9.53 19.11
CA TYR A 242 -21.19 9.01 17.90
C TYR A 242 -20.86 10.01 16.78
N PRO A 243 -19.67 10.61 16.73
CA PRO A 243 -19.02 10.79 15.44
C PRO A 243 -18.36 9.46 15.08
N GLN A 244 -18.77 8.81 13.98
CA GLN A 244 -17.95 7.78 13.33
C GLN A 244 -17.94 8.10 11.85
N THR A 245 -16.76 8.45 11.37
CA THR A 245 -16.60 9.11 10.08
C THR A 245 -15.92 8.24 9.04
N VAL A 246 -15.64 6.98 9.37
CA VAL A 246 -15.21 5.98 8.39
C VAL A 246 -16.38 5.68 7.44
N GLY A 247 -16.13 5.86 6.14
CA GLY A 247 -17.10 5.60 5.08
C GLY A 247 -17.32 4.11 4.83
N CYS A 248 -18.56 3.71 4.54
CA CYS A 248 -18.95 2.31 4.41
C CYS A 248 -18.37 1.64 3.15
N LEU A 249 -18.44 2.32 2.01
CA LEU A 249 -18.09 1.78 0.68
C LEU A 249 -16.70 2.17 0.19
N GLY A 250 -16.01 3.04 0.92
CA GLY A 250 -14.70 3.57 0.54
C GLY A 250 -13.55 2.59 0.81
N GLY A 251 -12.40 3.15 1.14
CA GLY A 251 -11.17 2.39 1.39
C GLY A 251 -11.31 1.34 2.50
N TRP A 252 -12.17 1.55 3.50
CA TRP A 252 -12.38 0.60 4.60
C TRP A 252 -12.79 -0.78 4.07
N MET A 253 -13.93 -0.86 3.36
CA MET A 253 -14.44 -2.11 2.80
C MET A 253 -13.48 -2.62 1.71
N GLN A 254 -13.04 -1.73 0.81
CA GLN A 254 -12.30 -2.16 -0.37
C GLN A 254 -10.89 -2.68 -0.04
N GLY A 255 -10.27 -2.20 1.03
CA GLY A 255 -8.95 -2.68 1.51
C GLY A 255 -9.02 -3.81 2.53
N GLY A 256 -10.22 -4.13 3.03
CA GLY A 256 -10.50 -5.29 3.88
C GLY A 256 -11.58 -5.03 4.90
N GLY A 257 -11.33 -4.09 5.81
CA GLY A 257 -12.32 -3.60 6.77
C GLY A 257 -12.49 -4.54 7.96
N HIS A 258 -11.81 -4.23 9.06
CA HIS A 258 -12.01 -4.95 10.33
C HIS A 258 -12.91 -4.14 11.28
N GLY A 259 -13.51 -4.85 12.22
CA GLY A 259 -14.36 -4.32 13.26
C GLY A 259 -14.57 -5.33 14.40
N PRO A 260 -15.27 -4.94 15.48
CA PRO A 260 -15.54 -5.81 16.62
C PRO A 260 -16.25 -7.12 16.27
N ALA A 261 -17.02 -7.13 15.18
CA ALA A 261 -17.81 -8.29 14.75
C ALA A 261 -17.13 -9.14 13.67
N SER A 262 -15.93 -8.76 13.20
CA SER A 262 -15.30 -9.40 12.05
C SER A 262 -14.93 -10.86 12.28
N ARG A 263 -14.45 -11.21 13.47
CA ARG A 263 -14.11 -12.59 13.83
C ARG A 263 -15.32 -13.53 13.74
N ASP A 264 -16.51 -13.04 14.10
CA ASP A 264 -17.73 -13.85 14.16
C ASP A 264 -18.48 -13.90 12.83
N PHE A 265 -18.32 -12.89 11.96
CA PHE A 265 -19.14 -12.75 10.75
C PHE A 265 -18.35 -12.52 9.44
N GLY A 266 -17.03 -12.45 9.48
CA GLY A 266 -16.15 -12.16 8.34
C GLY A 266 -15.72 -10.69 8.28
N LEU A 267 -14.70 -10.37 7.49
CA LEU A 267 -14.27 -8.97 7.29
C LEU A 267 -15.31 -8.16 6.50
N GLY A 268 -15.13 -6.84 6.45
CA GLY A 268 -15.98 -5.91 5.70
C GLY A 268 -16.11 -6.26 4.23
N ALA A 269 -14.99 -6.58 3.58
CA ALA A 269 -14.94 -7.09 2.22
C ALA A 269 -15.75 -8.39 2.06
N ASP A 270 -15.73 -9.27 3.07
CA ASP A 270 -16.49 -10.53 3.05
C ASP A 270 -18.01 -10.31 3.18
N GLN A 271 -18.45 -9.12 3.61
CA GLN A 271 -19.88 -8.80 3.73
C GLN A 271 -20.54 -8.40 2.41
N VAL A 272 -19.77 -7.99 1.40
CA VAL A 272 -20.32 -7.44 0.16
C VAL A 272 -20.99 -8.53 -0.67
N LEU A 273 -22.23 -8.28 -1.08
CA LEU A 273 -23.06 -9.19 -1.88
C LEU A 273 -23.19 -8.73 -3.33
N GLU A 274 -23.19 -7.42 -3.56
CA GLU A 274 -23.17 -6.76 -4.87
C GLU A 274 -22.73 -5.29 -4.70
N ALA A 275 -22.24 -4.68 -5.78
CA ALA A 275 -21.85 -3.27 -5.82
C ALA A 275 -22.24 -2.60 -7.14
N THR A 276 -22.55 -1.30 -7.10
CA THR A 276 -22.68 -0.44 -8.28
C THR A 276 -21.46 0.46 -8.38
N ILE A 277 -20.84 0.50 -9.57
CA ILE A 277 -19.52 1.09 -9.76
C ILE A 277 -19.51 1.92 -11.04
N VAL A 278 -18.94 3.13 -10.98
CA VAL A 278 -18.63 3.95 -12.16
C VAL A 278 -17.22 3.64 -12.62
N LEU A 279 -17.07 3.16 -13.85
CA LEU A 279 -15.79 2.78 -14.45
C LEU A 279 -15.03 3.98 -15.02
N ALA A 280 -13.78 3.75 -15.40
CA ALA A 280 -12.92 4.76 -15.98
C ALA A 280 -13.44 5.33 -17.32
N ASP A 281 -14.28 4.61 -18.06
CA ASP A 281 -14.94 5.11 -19.27
C ASP A 281 -16.24 5.91 -18.98
N GLY A 282 -16.57 6.08 -17.70
CA GLY A 282 -17.80 6.75 -17.23
C GLY A 282 -19.03 5.85 -17.19
N SER A 283 -18.95 4.60 -17.64
CA SER A 283 -20.07 3.64 -17.58
C SER A 283 -20.38 3.21 -16.15
N ILE A 284 -21.65 2.89 -15.89
CA ILE A 284 -22.12 2.44 -14.57
C ILE A 284 -22.45 0.95 -14.68
N VAL A 285 -21.76 0.12 -13.90
CA VAL A 285 -21.89 -1.33 -13.92
C VAL A 285 -22.28 -1.88 -12.57
N THR A 286 -22.84 -3.09 -12.57
CA THR A 286 -23.05 -3.88 -11.35
C THR A 286 -22.02 -5.00 -11.27
N ALA A 287 -21.39 -5.15 -10.11
CA ALA A 287 -20.42 -6.20 -9.83
C ALA A 287 -20.98 -7.13 -8.73
N ASP A 288 -21.14 -8.41 -9.07
CA ASP A 288 -21.64 -9.45 -8.18
C ASP A 288 -21.07 -10.83 -8.60
N PRO A 289 -21.40 -11.95 -7.92
CA PRO A 289 -20.94 -13.29 -8.30
C PRO A 289 -21.33 -13.76 -9.72
N CYS A 290 -22.24 -13.06 -10.41
CA CYS A 290 -22.75 -13.38 -11.74
C CYS A 290 -22.27 -12.41 -12.83
N GLN A 291 -22.00 -11.15 -12.51
CA GLN A 291 -21.64 -10.07 -13.44
C GLN A 291 -20.37 -9.34 -12.98
N ASN A 292 -19.45 -9.07 -13.90
CA ASN A 292 -18.17 -8.39 -13.60
C ASN A 292 -17.46 -9.02 -12.38
N GLN A 293 -17.34 -10.35 -12.38
CA GLN A 293 -16.86 -11.16 -11.25
C GLN A 293 -15.42 -10.82 -10.85
N ASP A 294 -14.59 -10.46 -11.82
CA ASP A 294 -13.23 -9.96 -11.66
C ASP A 294 -13.20 -8.61 -10.93
N LEU A 295 -14.07 -7.67 -11.32
CA LEU A 295 -14.24 -6.40 -10.63
C LEU A 295 -14.81 -6.59 -9.21
N PHE A 296 -15.79 -7.48 -9.06
CA PHE A 296 -16.36 -7.85 -7.76
C PHE A 296 -15.31 -8.46 -6.83
N TRP A 297 -14.43 -9.30 -7.37
CA TRP A 297 -13.27 -9.83 -6.66
C TRP A 297 -12.31 -8.70 -6.25
N ALA A 298 -11.95 -7.83 -7.19
CA ALA A 298 -10.95 -6.77 -6.99
C ALA A 298 -11.35 -5.76 -5.90
N ILE A 299 -12.62 -5.33 -5.86
CA ILE A 299 -13.09 -4.38 -4.83
C ILE A 299 -13.26 -5.01 -3.45
N ARG A 300 -13.17 -6.33 -3.30
CA ARG A 300 -13.33 -7.06 -2.03
C ARG A 300 -11.97 -7.44 -1.44
N GLY A 301 -11.07 -6.46 -1.30
CA GLY A 301 -9.74 -6.64 -0.69
C GLY A 301 -8.57 -6.02 -1.46
N GLY A 302 -8.75 -5.63 -2.73
CA GLY A 302 -7.70 -5.06 -3.58
C GLY A 302 -7.40 -3.56 -3.36
N GLY A 303 -8.17 -2.90 -2.49
CA GLY A 303 -7.98 -1.50 -2.13
C GLY A 303 -8.86 -0.53 -2.92
N GLY A 304 -9.20 0.58 -2.28
CA GLY A 304 -10.11 1.57 -2.84
C GLY A 304 -9.46 2.57 -3.80
N GLY A 305 -10.25 3.09 -4.74
CA GLY A 305 -9.88 4.22 -5.61
C GLY A 305 -9.09 3.85 -6.86
N THR A 306 -8.99 2.56 -7.22
CA THR A 306 -8.20 2.08 -8.37
C THR A 306 -9.03 1.41 -9.47
N TYR A 307 -10.01 0.57 -9.11
CA TYR A 307 -10.79 -0.22 -10.08
C TYR A 307 -12.05 0.50 -10.62
N GLY A 308 -12.48 1.55 -9.93
CA GLY A 308 -13.67 2.32 -10.25
C GLY A 308 -14.18 3.07 -9.02
N VAL A 309 -15.20 3.91 -9.21
CA VAL A 309 -15.86 4.63 -8.11
C VAL A 309 -17.07 3.83 -7.66
N VAL A 310 -16.96 3.16 -6.52
CA VAL A 310 -18.09 2.47 -5.89
C VAL A 310 -19.11 3.53 -5.43
N VAL A 311 -20.37 3.38 -5.85
CA VAL A 311 -21.47 4.32 -5.54
C VAL A 311 -22.62 3.67 -4.78
N SER A 312 -22.68 2.34 -4.73
CA SER A 312 -23.64 1.60 -3.92
C SER A 312 -23.08 0.22 -3.59
N THR A 313 -23.40 -0.32 -2.42
CA THR A 313 -23.10 -1.71 -2.07
C THR A 313 -24.24 -2.34 -1.29
N THR A 314 -24.48 -3.64 -1.51
CA THR A 314 -25.37 -4.42 -0.65
C THR A 314 -24.52 -5.30 0.25
N VAL A 315 -24.71 -5.21 1.57
CA VAL A 315 -23.93 -5.95 2.58
C VAL A 315 -24.81 -6.87 3.42
N LYS A 316 -24.25 -7.99 3.89
CA LYS A 316 -24.91 -8.94 4.81
C LYS A 316 -25.30 -8.25 6.12
N ALA A 317 -26.41 -8.70 6.72
CA ALA A 317 -26.85 -8.32 8.06
C ALA A 317 -27.20 -9.55 8.88
N TRP A 318 -26.78 -9.56 10.14
CA TRP A 318 -26.81 -10.72 11.02
C TRP A 318 -27.75 -10.48 12.21
N PRO A 319 -28.37 -11.52 12.80
CA PRO A 319 -29.11 -11.36 14.04
C PRO A 319 -28.22 -10.83 15.17
N THR A 320 -28.76 -9.94 16.02
CA THR A 320 -28.06 -9.50 17.24
C THR A 320 -27.93 -10.62 18.27
N THR A 321 -26.95 -10.48 19.15
CA THR A 321 -26.66 -11.39 20.27
C THR A 321 -26.12 -10.59 21.45
N SER A 322 -26.17 -11.16 22.66
CA SER A 322 -25.43 -10.62 23.80
C SER A 322 -23.93 -10.72 23.56
N VAL A 323 -23.17 -9.82 24.18
CA VAL A 323 -21.72 -9.75 24.08
C VAL A 323 -21.14 -9.58 25.48
N VAL A 324 -20.14 -10.39 25.82
CA VAL A 324 -19.36 -10.21 27.05
C VAL A 324 -17.99 -9.67 26.68
N THR A 325 -17.56 -8.60 27.33
CA THR A 325 -16.23 -8.01 27.16
C THR A 325 -15.41 -8.22 28.43
N GLN A 326 -14.19 -8.70 28.25
CA GLN A 326 -13.13 -8.73 29.25
C GLN A 326 -12.24 -7.51 29.07
N HIS A 327 -11.99 -6.81 30.16
CA HIS A 327 -11.03 -5.72 30.21
C HIS A 327 -9.82 -6.10 31.05
N LEU A 328 -8.64 -5.92 30.48
CA LEU A 328 -7.36 -6.10 31.17
C LEU A 328 -6.62 -4.78 31.15
N ALA A 329 -6.11 -4.35 32.29
CA ALA A 329 -5.20 -3.20 32.40
C ALA A 329 -3.97 -3.61 33.22
N ILE A 330 -2.79 -3.40 32.65
CA ILE A 330 -1.51 -3.74 33.24
C ILE A 330 -0.60 -2.53 33.16
N ALA A 331 0.04 -2.15 34.26
CA ALA A 331 1.06 -1.09 34.27
C ALA A 331 2.23 -1.49 35.16
N PRO A 332 3.45 -1.04 34.88
CA PRO A 332 4.58 -1.24 35.76
C PRO A 332 4.44 -0.39 37.03
N LEU A 333 4.88 -0.92 38.17
CA LEU A 333 4.89 -0.21 39.45
C LEU A 333 6.17 0.63 39.66
N ALA A 334 7.15 0.45 38.77
CA ALA A 334 8.42 1.17 38.74
C ALA A 334 8.77 1.57 37.29
N ASP A 335 9.83 2.35 37.09
CA ASP A 335 10.24 2.81 35.76
C ASP A 335 10.73 1.67 34.83
N ASP A 336 11.09 0.51 35.40
CA ASP A 336 11.46 -0.67 34.61
C ASP A 336 10.23 -1.31 33.95
N THR A 337 10.22 -1.29 32.62
CA THR A 337 9.14 -1.84 31.78
C THR A 337 9.40 -3.29 31.34
N SER A 338 10.49 -3.93 31.78
CA SER A 338 10.82 -5.29 31.34
C SER A 338 9.73 -6.29 31.69
N ALA A 339 9.20 -6.25 32.92
CA ALA A 339 8.11 -7.11 33.36
C ALA A 339 6.83 -6.88 32.55
N LEU A 340 6.55 -5.62 32.16
CA LEU A 340 5.41 -5.29 31.30
C LEU A 340 5.56 -5.97 29.94
N LEU A 341 6.73 -5.87 29.31
CA LEU A 341 6.97 -6.49 28.01
C LEU A 341 6.94 -8.03 28.08
N ASP A 342 7.35 -8.63 29.20
CA ASP A 342 7.24 -10.08 29.43
C ASP A 342 5.78 -10.53 29.48
N VAL A 343 4.92 -9.81 30.20
CA VAL A 343 3.50 -10.18 30.27
C VAL A 343 2.74 -9.85 28.99
N ILE A 344 3.14 -8.83 28.22
CA ILE A 344 2.60 -8.61 26.87
C ILE A 344 2.91 -9.82 25.97
N ALA A 345 4.14 -10.34 26.00
CA ALA A 345 4.52 -11.54 25.26
C ALA A 345 3.69 -12.76 25.70
N LEU A 346 3.47 -12.92 27.01
CA LEU A 346 2.60 -13.95 27.56
C LEU A 346 1.18 -13.83 27.02
N VAL A 347 0.55 -12.66 27.12
CA VAL A 347 -0.82 -12.43 26.64
C VAL A 347 -0.92 -12.72 25.14
N TRP A 348 0.01 -12.17 24.35
CA TRP A 348 0.03 -12.35 22.89
C TRP A 348 0.19 -13.81 22.47
N SER A 349 1.00 -14.58 23.19
CA SER A 349 1.18 -16.01 22.91
C SER A 349 -0.08 -16.84 23.18
N ASN A 350 -1.03 -16.34 23.98
CA ASN A 350 -2.30 -17.01 24.26
C ASN A 350 -3.46 -16.52 23.38
N TYR A 351 -3.29 -15.44 22.62
CA TYR A 351 -4.36 -14.93 21.74
C TYR A 351 -4.89 -15.93 20.72
N PRO A 352 -4.07 -16.80 20.09
CA PRO A 352 -4.62 -17.79 19.16
C PRO A 352 -5.67 -18.70 19.81
N ASP A 353 -5.40 -19.19 21.03
CA ASP A 353 -6.31 -20.08 21.74
C ASP A 353 -7.55 -19.34 22.25
N LEU A 354 -7.39 -18.10 22.71
CA LEU A 354 -8.52 -17.25 23.10
C LEU A 354 -9.42 -16.95 21.89
N ASN A 355 -8.84 -16.65 20.73
CA ASN A 355 -9.60 -16.34 19.52
C ASN A 355 -10.35 -17.57 18.98
N ASP A 356 -9.73 -18.75 19.00
CA ASP A 356 -10.40 -20.02 18.70
C ASP A 356 -11.58 -20.27 19.66
N ALA A 357 -11.45 -19.86 20.92
CA ALA A 357 -12.51 -19.94 21.91
C ALA A 357 -13.62 -18.87 21.76
N GLY A 358 -13.45 -17.88 20.89
CA GLY A 358 -14.46 -16.84 20.65
C GLY A 358 -13.96 -15.40 20.74
N TYR A 359 -12.77 -15.17 21.29
CA TYR A 359 -12.36 -13.82 21.66
C TYR A 359 -11.92 -12.98 20.47
N SER A 360 -12.43 -11.75 20.41
CA SER A 360 -12.05 -10.74 19.43
C SER A 360 -12.05 -9.35 20.06
N GLY A 361 -11.37 -8.38 19.47
CA GLY A 361 -11.38 -7.01 19.97
C GLY A 361 -10.04 -6.32 19.82
N TYR A 362 -9.74 -5.41 20.73
CA TYR A 362 -8.64 -4.48 20.56
C TYR A 362 -7.83 -4.30 21.84
N GLY A 363 -6.56 -3.96 21.68
CA GLY A 363 -5.68 -3.55 22.77
C GLY A 363 -4.79 -2.38 22.38
N THR A 364 -4.21 -1.74 23.38
CA THR A 364 -3.23 -0.67 23.20
C THR A 364 -2.15 -0.79 24.25
N TRP A 365 -0.91 -0.53 23.87
CA TRP A 365 0.19 -0.53 24.83
C TRP A 365 1.30 0.43 24.43
N THR A 366 2.03 0.86 25.45
CA THR A 366 3.18 1.75 25.33
C THR A 366 4.05 1.64 26.58
N ILE A 367 5.36 1.87 26.41
CA ILE A 367 6.29 1.98 27.54
C ILE A 367 6.40 3.41 28.07
N ALA A 368 5.89 4.40 27.34
CA ALA A 368 5.88 5.80 27.74
C ALA A 368 4.93 6.61 26.83
N SER A 369 4.05 7.40 27.44
CA SER A 369 3.10 8.28 26.77
C SER A 369 3.10 9.67 27.43
N PRO A 370 2.93 10.76 26.66
CA PRO A 370 2.77 12.09 27.21
C PRO A 370 1.43 12.28 27.94
N THR A 371 0.48 11.34 27.78
CA THR A 371 -0.83 11.34 28.43
C THR A 371 -1.10 10.00 29.10
N PRO A 372 -1.83 9.96 30.24
CA PRO A 372 -2.16 8.69 30.89
C PRO A 372 -2.92 7.75 29.94
N LEU A 373 -2.43 6.51 29.83
CA LEU A 373 -3.12 5.43 29.11
C LEU A 373 -4.38 5.01 29.89
N PHE A 374 -4.23 4.86 31.21
CA PHE A 374 -5.32 4.60 32.14
C PHE A 374 -4.97 5.03 33.57
N GLY A 375 -5.97 5.49 34.32
CA GLY A 375 -5.72 6.08 35.65
C GLY A 375 -4.65 7.16 35.55
N ASN A 376 -3.57 7.03 36.33
CA ASN A 376 -2.40 7.90 36.28
C ASN A 376 -1.18 7.26 35.57
N PHE A 377 -1.33 6.07 34.98
CA PHE A 377 -0.22 5.36 34.34
C PHE A 377 0.01 5.87 32.91
N THR A 378 1.23 6.30 32.62
CA THR A 378 1.69 6.72 31.30
C THR A 378 2.38 5.60 30.52
N SER A 379 2.56 4.44 31.15
CA SER A 379 3.07 3.21 30.54
C SER A 379 2.19 2.04 30.94
N GLY A 380 1.97 1.09 30.03
CA GLY A 380 1.11 -0.04 30.30
C GLY A 380 0.57 -0.73 29.05
N PHE A 381 -0.26 -1.73 29.30
CA PHE A 381 -1.00 -2.52 28.32
C PHE A 381 -2.46 -2.56 28.75
N VAL A 382 -3.37 -2.26 27.83
CA VAL A 382 -4.81 -2.42 28.02
C VAL A 382 -5.40 -3.22 26.87
N HIS A 383 -6.41 -4.05 27.13
CA HIS A 383 -7.28 -4.55 26.08
C HIS A 383 -8.74 -4.63 26.52
N GLY A 384 -9.62 -4.62 25.51
CA GLY A 384 -11.02 -5.01 25.61
C GLY A 384 -11.26 -6.11 24.58
N ILE A 385 -11.33 -7.36 25.04
CA ILE A 385 -11.59 -8.52 24.17
C ILE A 385 -12.93 -9.15 24.54
N SER A 386 -13.72 -9.50 23.54
CA SER A 386 -15.14 -9.81 23.67
C SER A 386 -15.48 -11.16 23.07
N VAL A 387 -16.55 -11.77 23.58
CA VAL A 387 -17.11 -13.04 23.12
C VAL A 387 -18.61 -12.91 22.92
N PHE A 388 -19.11 -13.42 21.80
CA PHE A 388 -20.50 -13.27 21.40
C PHE A 388 -21.33 -14.47 21.88
N GLY A 389 -22.48 -14.19 22.50
CA GLY A 389 -23.44 -15.21 22.95
C GLY A 389 -22.92 -16.13 24.07
N LYS A 390 -21.97 -15.66 24.88
CA LYS A 390 -21.40 -16.39 26.04
C LYS A 390 -21.74 -15.68 27.35
N SER A 391 -21.71 -16.41 28.46
CA SER A 391 -21.83 -15.84 29.80
C SER A 391 -20.47 -15.38 30.34
N ILE A 392 -20.50 -14.48 31.34
CA ILE A 392 -19.29 -14.04 32.06
C ILE A 392 -18.53 -15.24 32.65
N GLU A 393 -19.21 -16.19 33.29
CA GLU A 393 -18.59 -17.38 33.88
C GLU A 393 -17.86 -18.23 32.82
N GLY A 394 -18.47 -18.39 31.64
CA GLY A 394 -17.87 -19.10 30.52
C GLY A 394 -16.60 -18.39 30.01
N ALA A 395 -16.67 -17.06 29.88
CA ALA A 395 -15.53 -16.23 29.49
C ALA A 395 -14.39 -16.32 30.53
N GLN A 396 -14.70 -16.16 31.81
CA GLN A 396 -13.73 -16.26 32.90
C GLN A 396 -13.00 -17.61 32.92
N LYS A 397 -13.74 -18.71 32.73
CA LYS A 397 -13.15 -20.05 32.70
C LYS A 397 -12.13 -20.23 31.58
N VAL A 398 -12.37 -19.64 30.41
CA VAL A 398 -11.44 -19.71 29.27
C VAL A 398 -10.17 -18.90 29.55
N PHE A 399 -10.31 -17.72 30.15
CA PHE A 399 -9.17 -16.84 30.41
C PHE A 399 -8.40 -17.16 31.70
N ALA A 400 -8.97 -17.95 32.61
CA ALA A 400 -8.39 -18.29 33.91
C ALA A 400 -6.90 -18.70 33.85
N PRO A 401 -6.43 -19.55 32.91
CA PRO A 401 -5.01 -19.93 32.85
C PRO A 401 -4.06 -18.76 32.57
N VAL A 402 -4.53 -17.73 31.84
CA VAL A 402 -3.77 -16.50 31.60
C VAL A 402 -3.84 -15.60 32.83
N ALA A 403 -5.03 -15.44 33.40
CA ALA A 403 -5.24 -14.63 34.60
C ALA A 403 -4.38 -15.10 35.79
N GLU A 404 -4.33 -16.40 36.06
CA GLU A 404 -3.53 -16.98 37.16
C GLU A 404 -2.04 -16.62 37.04
N LYS A 405 -1.48 -16.67 35.82
CA LYS A 405 -0.10 -16.27 35.56
C LYS A 405 0.09 -14.77 35.76
N LEU A 406 -0.82 -13.94 35.25
CA LEU A 406 -0.75 -12.49 35.41
C LEU A 406 -0.81 -12.06 36.87
N GLN A 407 -1.62 -12.74 37.70
CA GLN A 407 -1.73 -12.42 39.12
C GLN A 407 -0.44 -12.59 39.91
N THR A 408 0.50 -13.43 39.44
CA THR A 408 1.82 -13.57 40.09
C THR A 408 2.67 -12.29 40.04
N TYR A 409 2.37 -11.37 39.11
CA TYR A 409 3.05 -10.08 38.98
C TYR A 409 2.34 -8.95 39.73
N ASN A 410 1.08 -9.16 40.12
CA ASN A 410 0.23 -8.11 40.66
C ASN A 410 0.67 -7.68 42.06
N GLY A 411 0.87 -6.38 42.26
CA GLY A 411 1.35 -5.81 43.53
C GLY A 411 2.82 -6.07 43.81
N THR A 412 3.56 -6.73 42.92
CA THR A 412 5.02 -6.91 43.02
C THR A 412 5.73 -5.99 42.03
N SER A 413 5.73 -6.36 40.75
CA SER A 413 6.34 -5.58 39.66
C SER A 413 5.30 -4.82 38.83
N LEU A 414 4.06 -5.31 38.78
CA LEU A 414 2.99 -4.77 37.96
C LEU A 414 1.74 -4.50 38.77
N PHE A 415 0.97 -3.48 38.36
CA PHE A 415 -0.45 -3.38 38.64
C PHE A 415 -1.20 -4.23 37.60
N VAL A 416 -2.14 -5.07 38.03
CA VAL A 416 -3.00 -5.86 37.15
C VAL A 416 -4.47 -5.71 37.57
N SER A 417 -5.31 -5.26 36.65
CA SER A 417 -6.76 -5.19 36.80
C SER A 417 -7.44 -6.01 35.71
N LEU A 418 -8.39 -6.86 36.10
CA LEU A 418 -9.18 -7.71 35.20
C LEU A 418 -10.66 -7.59 35.57
N THR A 419 -11.48 -7.09 34.64
CA THR A 419 -12.94 -6.95 34.82
C THR A 419 -13.70 -7.51 33.64
N TYR A 420 -15.01 -7.71 33.83
CA TYR A 420 -15.91 -8.20 32.78
C TYR A 420 -17.19 -7.35 32.77
N ALA A 421 -17.71 -7.11 31.57
CA ALA A 421 -19.00 -6.47 31.34
C ALA A 421 -19.84 -7.33 30.39
N GLU A 422 -21.15 -7.34 30.59
CA GLU A 422 -22.10 -8.01 29.70
C GLU A 422 -23.06 -7.00 29.10
N TYR A 423 -23.29 -7.14 27.81
CA TYR A 423 -24.17 -6.29 27.02
C TYR A 423 -25.27 -7.14 26.40
N PRO A 424 -26.54 -6.73 26.52
CA PRO A 424 -27.67 -7.54 26.04
C PRO A 424 -27.75 -7.61 24.51
N THR A 425 -27.16 -6.64 23.80
CA THR A 425 -27.15 -6.60 22.32
C THR A 425 -25.79 -6.12 21.81
N TYR A 426 -25.52 -6.41 20.54
CA TYR A 426 -24.33 -5.88 19.85
C TYR A 426 -24.30 -4.35 19.84
N ALA A 427 -25.42 -3.67 19.65
CA ALA A 427 -25.47 -2.21 19.61
C ALA A 427 -25.04 -1.59 20.95
N THR A 428 -25.57 -2.10 22.06
CA THR A 428 -25.18 -1.65 23.41
C THR A 428 -23.71 -1.93 23.74
N PHE A 429 -23.18 -3.05 23.23
CA PHE A 429 -21.75 -3.37 23.32
C PHE A 429 -20.92 -2.38 22.50
N TYR A 430 -21.32 -2.16 21.26
CA TYR A 430 -20.61 -1.29 20.33
C TYR A 430 -20.53 0.14 20.86
N GLU A 431 -21.63 0.67 21.41
CA GLU A 431 -21.66 1.99 22.06
C GLU A 431 -20.63 2.12 23.17
N ALA A 432 -20.58 1.12 24.04
CA ALA A 432 -19.76 1.15 25.23
C ALA A 432 -18.27 0.89 24.95
N GLU A 433 -17.97 -0.02 24.01
CA GLU A 433 -16.63 -0.58 23.84
C GLU A 433 -15.93 -0.14 22.55
N SER A 434 -16.66 0.40 21.56
CA SER A 434 -16.08 0.76 20.25
C SER A 434 -16.59 2.06 19.60
N GLY A 435 -17.63 2.69 20.15
CA GLY A 435 -18.40 3.77 19.53
C GLY A 435 -17.74 5.16 19.47
N VAL A 436 -16.45 5.29 19.79
CA VAL A 436 -15.81 6.60 20.03
C VAL A 436 -14.76 6.91 18.96
N GLU A 437 -14.95 8.00 18.22
CA GLU A 437 -13.91 8.50 17.31
C GLU A 437 -12.88 9.34 18.07
N PRO A 438 -11.58 9.00 18.00
CA PRO A 438 -10.53 9.76 18.64
C PRO A 438 -10.29 11.11 17.94
N PRO A 439 -9.61 12.06 18.60
CA PRO A 439 -9.15 13.29 17.95
C PRO A 439 -8.31 12.99 16.70
N VAL A 440 -8.58 13.72 15.62
CA VAL A 440 -7.86 13.61 14.33
C VAL A 440 -7.02 14.86 14.06
N GLY A 441 -6.50 15.01 12.84
CA GLY A 441 -5.79 16.21 12.37
C GLY A 441 -4.32 16.27 12.74
N ALA A 442 -3.79 15.21 13.36
CA ALA A 442 -2.37 15.05 13.67
C ALA A 442 -1.63 14.26 12.58
N ALA A 443 -0.38 14.65 12.32
CA ALA A 443 0.52 13.94 11.41
C ALA A 443 1.35 12.90 12.17
N GLY A 444 1.61 11.76 11.51
CA GLY A 444 2.35 10.65 12.10
C GLY A 444 2.80 9.62 11.08
N ALA A 445 3.52 8.63 11.57
CA ALA A 445 3.93 7.44 10.81
C ALA A 445 3.43 6.21 11.55
N LEU A 446 2.89 5.26 10.80
CA LEU A 446 2.47 3.97 11.34
C LEU A 446 2.80 2.81 10.42
N GLY A 447 2.77 1.59 10.96
CA GLY A 447 2.90 0.37 10.18
C GLY A 447 2.24 -0.79 10.89
N SER A 448 1.66 -1.70 10.13
CA SER A 448 1.00 -2.89 10.66
C SER A 448 1.72 -4.17 10.28
N ARG A 449 1.45 -5.25 11.02
CA ARG A 449 1.83 -6.61 10.63
C ARG A 449 0.80 -7.60 11.15
N LEU A 450 0.41 -8.55 10.31
CA LEU A 450 -0.41 -9.68 10.72
C LEU A 450 0.46 -10.79 11.35
N PHE A 451 -0.04 -11.45 12.39
CA PHE A 451 0.64 -12.52 13.11
C PHE A 451 -0.18 -13.80 13.07
N ASP A 452 0.42 -14.85 12.51
CA ASP A 452 -0.11 -16.21 12.56
C ASP A 452 0.19 -16.87 13.92
N ARG A 453 -0.43 -18.02 14.15
CA ARG A 453 -0.23 -18.80 15.38
C ARG A 453 1.26 -19.12 15.60
N ALA A 454 2.00 -19.44 14.55
CA ALA A 454 3.41 -19.80 14.65
C ALA A 454 4.27 -18.62 15.16
N ALA A 455 4.04 -17.42 14.64
CA ALA A 455 4.71 -16.19 15.04
C ALA A 455 4.43 -15.82 16.51
N LEU A 456 3.29 -16.19 17.07
CA LEU A 456 2.92 -15.88 18.45
C LEU A 456 3.37 -16.94 19.46
N THR A 457 3.43 -18.21 19.05
CA THR A 457 3.56 -19.34 19.99
C THR A 457 4.91 -20.05 19.94
N LYS A 458 5.56 -20.14 18.77
CA LYS A 458 6.73 -21.03 18.60
C LYS A 458 8.05 -20.44 19.13
N ASN A 459 8.19 -19.11 19.14
CA ASN A 459 9.43 -18.44 19.51
C ASN A 459 9.17 -17.27 20.47
N HIS A 460 8.88 -17.61 21.73
CA HIS A 460 8.58 -16.62 22.77
C HIS A 460 9.72 -15.62 23.00
N ALA A 461 10.98 -16.09 22.98
CA ALA A 461 12.15 -15.21 23.10
C ALA A 461 12.26 -14.23 21.91
N GLY A 462 11.94 -14.69 20.70
CA GLY A 462 11.83 -13.83 19.50
C GLY A 462 10.72 -12.81 19.62
N LEU A 463 9.53 -13.23 20.08
CA LEU A 463 8.39 -12.36 20.32
C LEU A 463 8.73 -11.25 21.31
N ARG A 464 9.35 -11.59 22.45
CA ARG A 464 9.78 -10.63 23.46
C ARG A 464 10.84 -9.64 22.95
N ARG A 465 11.78 -10.10 22.11
CA ARG A 465 12.77 -9.21 21.45
C ARG A 465 12.10 -8.26 20.46
N MET A 466 11.15 -8.76 19.67
CA MET A 466 10.37 -7.93 18.75
C MET A 466 9.60 -6.85 19.50
N LEU A 467 8.90 -7.22 20.59
CA LEU A 467 8.19 -6.27 21.45
C LEU A 467 9.13 -5.20 22.00
N ASN A 468 10.36 -5.55 22.37
CA ASN A 468 11.36 -4.57 22.81
C ASN A 468 11.71 -3.55 21.72
N THR A 469 11.95 -4.02 20.48
CA THR A 469 12.25 -3.14 19.34
C THR A 469 11.07 -2.23 19.00
N VAL A 470 9.86 -2.78 19.04
CA VAL A 470 8.62 -2.10 18.71
C VAL A 470 8.19 -1.12 19.81
N ALA A 471 8.55 -1.37 21.07
CA ALA A 471 8.36 -0.42 22.17
C ALA A 471 9.14 0.88 21.97
N GLY A 472 10.34 0.77 21.37
CA GLY A 472 11.22 1.92 21.18
C GLY A 472 11.85 2.43 22.47
N ALA A 473 12.32 3.67 22.45
CA ALA A 473 12.80 4.37 23.64
C ALA A 473 11.68 5.26 24.24
N PRO A 474 11.68 5.54 25.56
CA PRO A 474 10.61 6.31 26.21
C PRO A 474 10.32 7.67 25.57
N GLU A 475 11.36 8.38 25.12
CA GLU A 475 11.27 9.69 24.46
C GLU A 475 10.63 9.64 23.06
N GLU A 476 10.49 8.44 22.47
CA GLU A 476 9.86 8.26 21.17
C GLU A 476 8.33 8.28 21.24
N TYR A 477 7.76 8.11 22.43
CA TYR A 477 6.32 7.99 22.69
C TYR A 477 5.61 7.03 21.72
N THR A 478 6.26 5.88 21.46
CA THR A 478 5.72 4.89 20.52
C THR A 478 4.45 4.27 21.10
N THR A 479 3.40 4.26 20.30
CA THR A 479 2.13 3.62 20.65
C THR A 479 1.92 2.39 19.78
N ASN A 480 1.39 1.33 20.38
CA ASN A 480 1.06 0.10 19.69
C ASN A 480 -0.41 -0.24 19.88
N ALA A 481 -1.10 -0.61 18.79
CA ALA A 481 -2.47 -1.08 18.81
C ALA A 481 -2.51 -2.56 18.39
N VAL A 482 -3.24 -3.37 19.16
CA VAL A 482 -3.47 -4.79 18.92
C VAL A 482 -4.87 -4.95 18.37
N GLU A 483 -5.00 -5.74 17.32
CA GLU A 483 -6.27 -5.97 16.63
C GLU A 483 -6.52 -7.47 16.53
N LEU A 484 -7.30 -8.00 17.45
CA LEU A 484 -7.73 -9.40 17.49
C LEU A 484 -9.04 -9.55 16.70
N VAL A 485 -8.97 -9.26 15.40
CA VAL A 485 -10.16 -9.03 14.56
C VAL A 485 -10.35 -10.07 13.45
N SER A 486 -9.45 -11.06 13.39
CA SER A 486 -9.50 -12.18 12.45
C SER A 486 -9.80 -13.50 13.17
N GLY A 487 -9.55 -14.63 12.53
CA GLY A 487 -9.93 -15.96 13.00
C GLY A 487 -11.41 -16.24 12.78
N GLY A 488 -11.91 -17.33 13.37
CA GLY A 488 -13.32 -17.72 13.28
C GLY A 488 -13.86 -17.71 11.84
N GLN A 489 -14.87 -16.88 11.59
CA GLN A 489 -15.50 -16.78 10.28
C GLN A 489 -14.57 -16.21 9.21
N VAL A 490 -13.61 -15.34 9.56
CA VAL A 490 -12.60 -14.83 8.61
C VAL A 490 -11.76 -15.96 8.03
N PHE A 491 -11.47 -17.01 8.81
CA PHE A 491 -10.75 -18.20 8.32
C PHE A 491 -11.66 -19.07 7.45
N ASN A 492 -12.93 -19.25 7.84
CA ASN A 492 -13.92 -20.01 7.07
C ASN A 492 -14.18 -19.39 5.68
N ASP A 493 -14.14 -18.06 5.60
CA ASP A 493 -14.33 -17.29 4.37
C ASP A 493 -13.15 -17.43 3.37
N ALA A 494 -12.08 -18.15 3.74
CA ALA A 494 -11.03 -18.55 2.78
C ALA A 494 -11.57 -19.38 1.59
N SER A 495 -12.76 -19.97 1.76
CA SER A 495 -13.46 -20.72 0.72
C SER A 495 -14.26 -19.86 -0.27
N ASP A 496 -14.40 -18.54 -0.04
CA ASP A 496 -15.10 -17.63 -0.96
C ASP A 496 -14.23 -17.32 -2.19
N PRO A 497 -14.60 -17.81 -3.41
CA PRO A 497 -13.80 -17.60 -4.60
C PRO A 497 -13.83 -16.15 -5.12
N TYR A 498 -14.72 -15.31 -4.56
CA TYR A 498 -14.90 -13.92 -4.97
C TYR A 498 -14.24 -12.91 -4.02
N SER A 499 -13.37 -13.35 -3.11
CA SER A 499 -12.63 -12.48 -2.20
C SER A 499 -11.20 -12.27 -2.71
N SER A 500 -10.74 -11.01 -2.81
CA SER A 500 -9.33 -10.66 -3.06
C SER A 500 -8.54 -10.36 -1.79
N LEU A 501 -9.13 -10.59 -0.61
CA LEU A 501 -8.45 -10.37 0.66
C LEU A 501 -7.09 -11.07 0.71
N HIS A 502 -6.09 -10.35 1.19
CA HIS A 502 -4.74 -10.86 1.32
C HIS A 502 -4.76 -12.20 2.10
N PRO A 503 -4.19 -13.30 1.57
CA PRO A 503 -4.32 -14.64 2.17
C PRO A 503 -3.92 -14.72 3.65
N ALA A 504 -2.97 -13.89 4.09
CA ALA A 504 -2.59 -13.77 5.50
C ALA A 504 -3.76 -13.48 6.46
N TRP A 505 -4.85 -12.82 6.04
CA TRP A 505 -6.04 -12.66 6.87
C TRP A 505 -6.65 -14.01 7.26
N ARG A 506 -6.54 -15.02 6.38
CA ARG A 506 -7.12 -16.35 6.58
C ARG A 506 -6.33 -17.24 7.54
N THR A 507 -5.18 -16.78 8.02
CA THR A 507 -4.29 -17.57 8.90
C THR A 507 -3.76 -16.79 10.10
N SER A 508 -3.94 -15.47 10.11
CA SER A 508 -3.44 -14.59 11.17
C SER A 508 -4.52 -14.30 12.18
N TYR A 509 -4.17 -14.38 13.47
CA TYR A 509 -5.11 -14.19 14.57
C TYR A 509 -5.20 -12.72 14.98
N MET A 510 -4.07 -12.01 14.90
CA MET A 510 -3.99 -10.60 15.25
C MET A 510 -3.22 -9.79 14.23
N SER A 511 -3.50 -8.49 14.19
CA SER A 511 -2.63 -7.45 13.62
C SER A 511 -2.06 -6.60 14.76
N ASN A 512 -0.82 -6.13 14.63
CA ASN A 512 -0.29 -5.07 15.49
C ASN A 512 0.09 -3.87 14.63
N ILE A 513 -0.42 -2.70 15.00
CA ILE A 513 -0.04 -1.41 14.46
C ILE A 513 0.97 -0.79 15.42
N VAL A 514 2.08 -0.28 14.89
CA VAL A 514 3.03 0.56 15.61
C VAL A 514 2.99 1.97 15.03
N ALA A 515 2.90 2.99 15.87
CA ALA A 515 2.75 4.37 15.45
C ALA A 515 3.61 5.35 16.27
N ARG A 516 4.06 6.42 15.60
CA ARG A 516 4.73 7.58 16.20
C ARG A 516 4.17 8.85 15.57
N GLY A 517 3.69 9.77 16.39
CA GLY A 517 3.24 11.10 15.97
C GLY A 517 4.34 12.15 16.13
N TRP A 518 4.13 13.32 15.55
CA TRP A 518 4.97 14.50 15.80
C TRP A 518 4.14 15.79 15.82
N PRO A 519 4.57 16.84 16.55
CA PRO A 519 3.87 18.12 16.58
C PRO A 519 3.85 18.83 15.21
N PRO A 520 2.88 19.74 14.97
CA PRO A 520 2.92 20.66 13.85
C PRO A 520 4.24 21.45 13.79
N GLY A 521 4.74 21.72 12.59
CA GLY A 521 6.00 22.47 12.38
C GLY A 521 7.29 21.66 12.54
N THR A 522 7.22 20.37 12.88
CA THR A 522 8.38 19.46 12.89
C THR A 522 9.10 19.46 11.53
N ASP A 523 10.43 19.57 11.54
CA ASP A 523 11.23 19.68 10.33
C ASP A 523 11.20 18.38 9.49
N ALA A 524 11.56 18.48 8.22
CA ALA A 524 11.53 17.34 7.30
C ALA A 524 12.49 16.21 7.70
N ALA A 525 13.67 16.52 8.25
CA ALA A 525 14.65 15.50 8.60
C ALA A 525 14.19 14.66 9.79
N THR A 526 13.58 15.29 10.80
CA THR A 526 12.99 14.58 11.95
C THR A 526 11.83 13.70 11.50
N ARG A 527 10.92 14.19 10.65
CA ARG A 527 9.83 13.38 10.08
C ARG A 527 10.36 12.18 9.30
N ASP A 528 11.36 12.39 8.46
CA ASP A 528 12.02 11.33 7.70
C ASP A 528 12.69 10.29 8.60
N ALA A 529 13.26 10.71 9.74
CA ALA A 529 13.84 9.80 10.72
C ALA A 529 12.76 8.91 11.38
N VAL A 530 11.63 9.49 11.78
CA VAL A 530 10.49 8.73 12.34
C VAL A 530 9.96 7.72 11.32
N HIS A 531 9.83 8.12 10.05
CA HIS A 531 9.42 7.21 8.99
C HIS A 531 10.37 6.04 8.78
N LYS A 532 11.68 6.31 8.80
CA LYS A 532 12.71 5.27 8.66
C LYS A 532 12.70 4.32 9.85
N ASP A 533 12.52 4.81 11.07
CA ASP A 533 12.41 3.95 12.26
C ASP A 533 11.17 3.04 12.19
N ILE A 534 9.98 3.59 11.90
CA ILE A 534 8.76 2.78 11.72
C ILE A 534 8.98 1.70 10.65
N THR A 535 9.53 2.08 9.50
CA THR A 535 9.65 1.19 8.33
C THR A 535 10.75 0.14 8.48
N TYR A 536 11.98 0.57 8.74
CA TYR A 536 13.18 -0.26 8.66
C TYR A 536 13.60 -0.86 9.99
N ASN A 537 13.04 -0.39 11.11
CA ASN A 537 13.33 -0.93 12.44
C ASN A 537 12.10 -1.65 13.00
N LYS A 538 11.01 -0.92 13.28
CA LYS A 538 9.85 -1.48 14.00
C LYS A 538 9.06 -2.49 13.16
N VAL A 539 8.66 -2.13 11.92
CA VAL A 539 7.98 -3.06 10.99
C VAL A 539 8.92 -4.19 10.55
N ALA A 540 10.20 -3.93 10.37
CA ALA A 540 11.18 -4.98 10.04
C ALA A 540 11.30 -6.03 11.16
N ALA A 541 11.27 -5.62 12.43
CA ALA A 541 11.25 -6.53 13.57
C ALA A 541 9.96 -7.37 13.60
N MET A 542 8.80 -6.77 13.33
CA MET A 542 7.54 -7.52 13.20
C MET A 542 7.57 -8.50 12.03
N LYS A 543 8.12 -8.10 10.88
CA LYS A 543 8.30 -8.99 9.70
C LYS A 543 9.23 -10.16 10.00
N LYS A 544 10.30 -9.94 10.77
CA LYS A 544 11.21 -11.01 11.20
C LYS A 544 10.50 -12.04 12.09
N GLN A 545 9.58 -11.59 12.95
CA GLN A 545 8.79 -12.47 13.81
C GLN A 545 7.68 -13.21 13.04
N ALA A 546 7.05 -12.55 12.06
CA ALA A 546 5.99 -13.09 11.21
C ALA A 546 6.36 -12.95 9.72
N PRO A 547 7.27 -13.79 9.18
CA PRO A 547 7.82 -13.62 7.83
C PRO A 547 6.83 -13.99 6.72
N ASN A 548 5.88 -14.88 7.00
CA ASN A 548 4.99 -15.47 5.99
C ASN A 548 3.61 -14.79 5.90
N THR A 549 3.45 -13.63 6.55
CA THR A 549 2.21 -12.87 6.61
C THR A 549 2.32 -11.54 5.84
N GLY A 550 1.29 -10.70 5.95
CA GLY A 550 1.20 -9.39 5.28
C GLY A 550 1.11 -8.22 6.25
N CYS A 551 0.77 -7.07 5.69
CA CYS A 551 0.40 -5.84 6.39
C CYS A 551 -1.01 -5.45 5.93
N TYR A 552 -1.73 -4.67 6.73
CA TYR A 552 -3.06 -4.20 6.36
C TYR A 552 -2.96 -2.86 5.63
N MET A 553 -3.35 -2.83 4.35
CA MET A 553 -3.10 -1.70 3.45
C MET A 553 -3.76 -0.38 3.87
N ASN A 554 -4.81 -0.41 4.69
CA ASN A 554 -5.48 0.80 5.16
C ASN A 554 -4.75 1.45 6.35
N GLU A 555 -3.95 0.66 7.08
CA GLU A 555 -3.26 1.08 8.30
C GLU A 555 -1.77 0.75 8.20
N VAL A 556 -1.14 1.38 7.19
CA VAL A 556 0.30 1.41 6.96
C VAL A 556 0.70 2.80 6.46
N HIS A 557 1.96 3.20 6.64
CA HIS A 557 2.46 4.46 6.08
C HIS A 557 3.06 4.31 4.68
N LYS A 558 2.92 5.37 3.88
CA LYS A 558 3.34 5.50 2.47
C LYS A 558 4.81 5.15 2.17
N LEU A 559 5.68 5.20 3.17
CA LEU A 559 7.14 5.02 3.03
C LEU A 559 7.64 3.57 3.12
N LEU A 560 6.73 2.61 3.16
CA LEU A 560 7.05 1.23 2.76
C LEU A 560 7.41 1.12 1.25
N GLY A 561 7.48 2.24 0.51
CA GLY A 561 7.73 2.29 -0.93
C GLY A 561 8.79 3.25 -1.49
N MET A 562 8.97 4.53 -1.07
CA MET A 562 9.90 5.44 -1.79
C MET A 562 10.44 6.67 -1.01
N PRO A 563 11.72 7.09 -1.17
CA PRO A 563 12.30 8.26 -0.47
C PRO A 563 11.91 9.68 -0.97
N THR A 564 12.21 10.71 -0.16
CA THR A 564 11.81 12.15 -0.26
C THR A 564 12.62 13.04 -1.24
N LEU A 565 12.17 14.28 -1.48
CA LEU A 565 12.55 15.22 -2.57
C LEU A 565 14.03 15.64 -2.66
N THR A 566 14.80 15.72 -1.56
CA THR A 566 16.26 15.95 -1.64
C THR A 566 16.98 14.73 -2.20
N GLN A 567 16.33 13.57 -2.13
CA GLN A 567 16.73 12.33 -2.76
C GLN A 567 16.42 12.36 -4.26
N ALA A 568 15.47 13.16 -4.78
CA ALA A 568 15.03 13.12 -6.19
C ALA A 568 16.18 13.20 -7.23
N LYS A 569 17.21 14.04 -7.02
CA LYS A 569 18.39 14.09 -7.92
C LYS A 569 19.23 12.81 -7.85
N ARG A 570 19.42 12.24 -6.65
CA ARG A 570 20.10 10.94 -6.46
C ARG A 570 19.20 9.76 -6.85
N THR A 571 17.89 9.89 -6.77
CA THR A 571 16.88 8.91 -7.12
C THR A 571 16.78 8.77 -8.64
N LEU A 572 16.90 9.87 -9.41
CA LEU A 572 16.99 9.78 -10.87
C LEU A 572 18.28 9.05 -11.31
N GLN A 573 19.41 9.33 -10.66
CA GLN A 573 20.66 8.62 -10.92
C GLN A 573 20.52 7.12 -10.59
N ILE A 574 20.08 6.78 -9.38
CA ILE A 574 19.93 5.39 -8.93
C ILE A 574 18.85 4.66 -9.76
N ALA A 575 17.76 5.33 -10.13
CA ALA A 575 16.75 4.77 -11.03
C ALA A 575 17.32 4.53 -12.43
N SER A 576 18.17 5.43 -12.94
CA SER A 576 18.86 5.25 -14.21
C SER A 576 19.85 4.08 -14.16
N GLU A 577 20.68 4.00 -13.11
CA GLU A 577 21.60 2.88 -12.86
C GLU A 577 20.85 1.55 -12.75
N ALA A 578 19.76 1.52 -11.97
CA ALA A 578 18.93 0.34 -11.80
C ALA A 578 18.17 -0.06 -13.07
N SER A 579 17.70 0.90 -13.87
CA SER A 579 17.04 0.63 -15.15
C SER A 579 18.02 0.05 -16.18
N ILE A 580 19.24 0.60 -16.24
CA ILE A 580 20.32 0.08 -17.08
C ILE A 580 20.74 -1.31 -16.60
N TYR A 581 20.92 -1.48 -15.30
CA TYR A 581 21.26 -2.78 -14.72
C TYR A 581 20.18 -3.82 -15.02
N LEU A 582 18.90 -3.50 -14.80
CA LEU A 582 17.76 -4.38 -15.09
C LEU A 582 17.71 -4.78 -16.58
N SER A 583 17.84 -3.80 -17.48
CA SER A 583 17.83 -4.04 -18.94
C SER A 583 19.03 -4.88 -19.39
N ALA A 584 20.21 -4.61 -18.83
CA ALA A 584 21.44 -5.31 -19.20
C ALA A 584 21.53 -6.71 -18.56
N LYS A 585 20.97 -6.91 -17.37
CA LYS A 585 20.91 -8.20 -16.66
C LYS A 585 20.13 -9.25 -17.44
N LEU A 586 19.11 -8.84 -18.17
CA LEU A 586 18.28 -9.69 -19.02
C LEU A 586 18.82 -9.86 -20.46
N SER A 587 19.97 -9.25 -20.77
CA SER A 587 20.56 -9.29 -22.12
C SER A 587 21.40 -10.55 -22.37
N PHE A 588 21.75 -10.78 -23.64
CA PHE A 588 22.66 -11.84 -24.10
C PHE A 588 24.02 -11.85 -23.39
N THR A 589 24.48 -10.68 -22.94
CA THR A 589 25.74 -10.49 -22.23
C THR A 589 25.48 -9.73 -20.93
N PRO A 590 25.05 -10.43 -19.87
CA PRO A 590 24.69 -9.79 -18.59
C PRO A 590 25.82 -8.91 -18.08
N VAL A 591 25.48 -7.68 -17.70
CA VAL A 591 26.43 -6.70 -17.16
C VAL A 591 26.44 -6.79 -15.64
N SER A 592 27.64 -6.78 -15.04
CA SER A 592 27.77 -6.82 -13.58
C SER A 592 27.36 -5.46 -12.96
N PRO A 593 26.82 -5.44 -11.72
CA PRO A 593 26.57 -4.19 -11.00
C PRO A 593 27.82 -3.32 -10.92
N ARG A 594 29.01 -3.93 -10.78
CA ARG A 594 30.28 -3.21 -10.71
C ARG A 594 30.60 -2.45 -11.99
N SER A 595 30.30 -3.03 -13.14
CA SER A 595 30.48 -2.36 -14.43
C SER A 595 29.59 -1.12 -14.52
N VAL A 596 28.35 -1.20 -14.03
CA VAL A 596 27.43 -0.04 -13.96
C VAL A 596 27.99 1.02 -13.00
N CYS A 597 28.38 0.63 -11.78
CA CYS A 597 28.96 1.55 -10.79
C CYS A 597 30.21 2.27 -11.32
N ASN A 598 31.11 1.55 -12.00
CA ASN A 598 32.35 2.13 -12.54
C ASN A 598 32.07 3.15 -13.66
N VAL A 599 31.09 2.86 -14.53
CA VAL A 599 30.70 3.79 -15.60
C VAL A 599 30.10 5.05 -15.00
N TYR A 600 29.19 4.93 -14.02
CA TYR A 600 28.61 6.10 -13.36
C TYR A 600 29.64 6.89 -12.55
N ALA A 601 30.58 6.22 -11.90
CA ALA A 601 31.70 6.89 -11.23
C ALA A 601 32.55 7.73 -12.20
N TYR A 602 32.80 7.22 -13.42
CA TYR A 602 33.47 7.98 -14.46
C TYR A 602 32.61 9.15 -14.96
N LEU A 603 31.36 8.89 -15.32
CA LEU A 603 30.43 9.90 -15.85
C LEU A 603 30.23 11.07 -14.89
N LEU A 604 30.24 10.81 -13.59
CA LEU A 604 30.05 11.80 -12.52
C LEU A 604 31.35 12.42 -12.02
N SER A 605 32.50 11.99 -12.52
CA SER A 605 33.78 12.58 -12.17
C SER A 605 34.04 13.86 -12.95
N THR A 606 34.91 14.72 -12.43
CA THR A 606 35.43 15.90 -13.12
C THR A 606 36.25 15.55 -14.37
N SER A 607 36.61 14.28 -14.55
CA SER A 607 37.33 13.76 -15.71
C SER A 607 36.40 13.27 -16.84
N SER A 608 35.08 13.35 -16.65
CA SER A 608 34.08 13.05 -17.67
C SER A 608 34.07 14.11 -18.77
N SER A 609 33.95 13.69 -20.03
CA SER A 609 33.84 14.59 -21.19
C SER A 609 32.40 15.11 -21.42
N LEU A 610 31.47 14.81 -20.52
CA LEU A 610 30.06 15.17 -20.64
C LEU A 610 29.71 16.39 -19.76
N PRO A 611 28.86 17.33 -20.23
CA PRO A 611 28.77 18.69 -19.69
C PRO A 611 27.79 18.87 -18.52
N PHE A 612 27.31 17.80 -17.89
CA PHE A 612 26.25 17.88 -16.87
C PHE A 612 26.74 18.12 -15.43
N ILE A 613 28.04 18.36 -15.24
CA ILE A 613 28.64 18.81 -13.98
C ILE A 613 29.41 20.10 -14.27
N ASP A 614 29.18 21.14 -13.47
CA ASP A 614 29.67 22.52 -13.64
C ASP A 614 31.19 22.66 -13.84
N SER A 615 31.71 22.38 -15.05
CA SER A 615 33.05 22.77 -15.51
C SER A 615 33.17 22.70 -17.04
N PRO A 616 33.93 23.60 -17.68
CA PRO A 616 34.22 23.52 -19.11
C PRO A 616 35.07 22.26 -19.42
N PRO A 617 34.93 21.66 -20.60
CA PRO A 617 35.61 20.42 -20.93
C PRO A 617 37.14 20.61 -20.88
N PRO A 618 37.90 19.67 -20.28
CA PRO A 618 39.35 19.69 -20.39
C PRO A 618 39.75 19.55 -21.87
N SER A 619 40.83 20.24 -22.27
CA SER A 619 41.37 20.13 -23.62
C SER A 619 41.64 18.65 -23.96
N ALA A 620 41.31 18.26 -25.19
CA ALA A 620 41.28 16.87 -25.67
C ALA A 620 42.65 16.15 -25.72
N ALA A 621 43.65 16.57 -24.96
CA ALA A 621 45.04 16.12 -25.06
C ALA A 621 45.53 15.26 -23.88
N THR A 622 44.78 15.11 -22.78
CA THR A 622 45.26 14.39 -21.58
C THR A 622 44.28 13.28 -21.16
N PRO A 623 44.74 12.03 -20.91
CA PRO A 623 43.90 10.97 -20.38
C PRO A 623 43.25 11.36 -19.04
N PRO A 624 42.00 10.94 -18.75
CA PRO A 624 41.31 11.24 -17.50
C PRO A 624 42.06 10.62 -16.31
N ASP A 625 42.17 11.34 -15.18
CA ASP A 625 42.85 10.87 -13.98
C ASP A 625 42.07 9.72 -13.32
N PRO A 626 42.60 8.48 -13.28
CA PRO A 626 41.90 7.33 -12.70
C PRO A 626 41.53 7.46 -11.23
N GLN A 627 42.23 8.31 -10.46
CA GLN A 627 41.91 8.55 -9.06
C GLN A 627 40.59 9.32 -8.89
N SER A 628 40.21 10.12 -9.89
CA SER A 628 38.98 10.94 -9.85
C SER A 628 37.68 10.14 -10.00
N TYR A 629 37.75 8.90 -10.47
CA TYR A 629 36.60 7.99 -10.64
C TYR A 629 36.85 6.59 -10.07
N TYR A 630 37.80 6.47 -9.15
CA TYR A 630 38.08 5.21 -8.48
C TYR A 630 36.93 4.81 -7.54
N VAL A 631 36.40 3.60 -7.73
CA VAL A 631 35.37 3.01 -6.86
C VAL A 631 36.05 2.05 -5.88
N SER A 632 36.14 2.46 -4.62
CA SER A 632 36.61 1.56 -3.54
C SER A 632 35.59 0.46 -3.25
N GLU A 633 36.03 -0.65 -2.64
CA GLU A 633 35.14 -1.76 -2.25
C GLU A 633 33.96 -1.30 -1.38
N GLY A 634 34.21 -0.44 -0.39
CA GLY A 634 33.16 0.08 0.47
C GLY A 634 32.17 1.00 -0.27
N SER A 635 32.63 1.75 -1.28
CA SER A 635 31.75 2.56 -2.13
C SER A 635 30.95 1.70 -3.08
N TYR A 636 31.58 0.67 -3.66
CA TYR A 636 30.90 -0.30 -4.52
C TYR A 636 29.76 -1.01 -3.79
N GLU A 637 29.97 -1.54 -2.59
CA GLU A 637 28.92 -2.26 -1.87
C GLU A 637 27.72 -1.37 -1.54
N ARG A 638 27.97 -0.10 -1.15
CA ARG A 638 26.89 0.87 -0.91
C ARG A 638 26.10 1.22 -2.17
N GLU A 639 26.77 1.45 -3.30
CA GLU A 639 26.06 1.75 -4.55
C GLU A 639 25.33 0.52 -5.10
N ARG A 640 25.95 -0.66 -5.00
CA ARG A 640 25.33 -1.93 -5.38
C ARG A 640 24.03 -2.19 -4.62
N GLU A 641 24.02 -1.96 -3.30
CA GLU A 641 22.81 -2.14 -2.49
C GLU A 641 21.67 -1.21 -2.95
N LYS A 642 21.98 0.04 -3.30
CA LYS A 642 21.00 1.00 -3.83
C LYS A 642 20.46 0.59 -5.20
N ILE A 643 21.32 0.14 -6.11
CA ILE A 643 20.93 -0.35 -7.43
C ILE A 643 19.96 -1.53 -7.28
N LEU A 644 20.28 -2.50 -6.43
CA LEU A 644 19.43 -3.69 -6.20
C LEU A 644 18.11 -3.35 -5.52
N LEU A 645 18.11 -2.44 -4.55
CA LEU A 645 16.89 -1.95 -3.91
C LEU A 645 15.99 -1.24 -4.93
N CYS A 646 16.55 -0.34 -5.74
CA CYS A 646 15.80 0.39 -6.75
C CYS A 646 15.30 -0.52 -7.89
N GLU A 647 16.10 -1.51 -8.32
CA GLU A 647 15.68 -2.56 -9.25
C GLU A 647 14.42 -3.28 -8.73
N SER A 648 14.41 -3.67 -7.45
CA SER A 648 13.25 -4.34 -6.84
C SER A 648 12.00 -3.46 -6.80
N LEU A 649 12.17 -2.14 -6.59
CA LEU A 649 11.08 -1.17 -6.61
C LEU A 649 10.53 -0.98 -8.03
N ILE A 650 11.40 -0.90 -9.05
CA ILE A 650 10.99 -0.82 -10.46
C ILE A 650 10.15 -2.04 -10.83
N LEU A 651 10.65 -3.25 -10.53
CA LEU A 651 9.97 -4.51 -10.81
C LEU A 651 8.61 -4.61 -10.11
N SER A 652 8.55 -4.23 -8.83
CA SER A 652 7.30 -4.19 -8.06
C SER A 652 6.30 -3.17 -8.61
N SER A 653 6.78 -2.03 -9.12
CA SER A 653 5.92 -0.94 -9.60
C SER A 653 5.29 -1.26 -10.96
N ILE A 654 6.01 -1.97 -11.83
CA ILE A 654 5.50 -2.35 -13.17
C ILE A 654 4.74 -3.68 -13.15
N GLY A 655 4.57 -4.31 -11.97
CA GLY A 655 3.87 -5.59 -11.84
C GLY A 655 4.54 -6.75 -12.58
N PHE A 656 5.86 -6.69 -12.80
CA PHE A 656 6.59 -7.75 -13.50
C PHE A 656 6.84 -8.92 -12.54
N ASP A 657 6.29 -10.09 -12.86
CA ASP A 657 6.70 -11.34 -12.22
C ASP A 657 8.08 -11.75 -12.76
N VAL A 658 9.04 -11.95 -11.86
CA VAL A 658 10.45 -12.24 -12.18
C VAL A 658 10.81 -13.72 -12.06
N HIS A 659 9.86 -14.60 -11.73
CA HIS A 659 10.15 -16.03 -11.59
C HIS A 659 10.11 -16.77 -12.93
N VAL A 660 11.05 -16.46 -13.82
CA VAL A 660 11.38 -17.32 -14.96
C VAL A 660 12.75 -17.95 -14.71
N ALA A 661 12.76 -19.19 -14.22
CA ALA A 661 13.97 -19.96 -14.02
C ALA A 661 14.39 -20.62 -15.35
N LEU A 662 15.40 -20.04 -16.01
CA LEU A 662 15.99 -20.66 -17.20
C LEU A 662 16.72 -21.96 -16.82
N PRO A 663 16.72 -22.98 -17.71
CA PRO A 663 17.28 -24.30 -17.43
C PRO A 663 18.82 -24.33 -17.54
N HIS A 664 19.53 -23.32 -17.02
CA HIS A 664 20.99 -23.27 -17.10
C HIS A 664 21.64 -24.46 -16.41
N THR A 665 21.18 -24.83 -15.21
CA THR A 665 21.70 -25.99 -14.47
C THR A 665 21.48 -27.29 -15.25
N LEU A 666 20.28 -27.49 -15.79
CA LEU A 666 19.96 -28.66 -16.61
C LEU A 666 20.83 -28.72 -17.87
N ALA A 667 20.99 -27.60 -18.57
CA ALA A 667 21.81 -27.55 -19.78
C ALA A 667 23.29 -27.85 -19.49
N LEU A 668 23.83 -27.36 -18.37
CA LEU A 668 25.18 -27.70 -17.93
C LEU A 668 25.31 -29.19 -17.61
N THR A 669 24.35 -29.78 -16.89
CA THR A 669 24.32 -31.21 -16.59
C THR A 669 24.23 -32.06 -17.87
N TYR A 670 23.41 -31.66 -18.84
CA TYR A 670 23.27 -32.39 -20.11
C TYR A 670 24.54 -32.28 -20.96
N VAL A 671 25.15 -31.10 -21.07
CA VAL A 671 26.45 -30.91 -21.76
C VAL A 671 27.55 -31.78 -21.12
N GLN A 672 27.56 -31.91 -19.80
CA GLN A 672 28.46 -32.79 -19.07
C GLN A 672 28.15 -34.27 -19.34
N ALA A 673 26.88 -34.67 -19.29
CA ALA A 673 26.45 -36.05 -19.55
C ALA A 673 26.77 -36.51 -20.99
N LEU A 674 26.68 -35.60 -21.96
CA LEU A 674 27.06 -35.83 -23.35
C LEU A 674 28.58 -35.85 -23.59
N GLY A 675 29.40 -35.51 -22.58
CA GLY A 675 30.86 -35.54 -22.69
C GLY A 675 31.47 -34.44 -23.58
N VAL A 676 30.72 -33.37 -23.88
CA VAL A 676 31.10 -32.33 -24.85
C VAL A 676 31.39 -30.96 -24.23
N SER A 677 31.59 -30.91 -22.91
CA SER A 677 31.78 -29.66 -22.16
C SER A 677 33.00 -28.88 -22.63
N SER A 678 32.77 -27.68 -23.16
CA SER A 678 33.81 -26.69 -23.44
C SER A 678 33.31 -25.29 -23.11
N ARG A 679 34.23 -24.39 -22.71
CA ARG A 679 33.88 -22.99 -22.38
C ARG A 679 33.13 -22.30 -23.53
N LYS A 680 33.51 -22.60 -24.78
CA LYS A 680 32.92 -22.02 -25.99
C LYS A 680 31.49 -22.54 -26.22
N LEU A 681 31.28 -23.86 -26.08
CA LEU A 681 29.96 -24.47 -26.20
C LEU A 681 29.02 -24.00 -25.10
N VAL A 682 29.44 -24.10 -23.84
CA VAL A 682 28.64 -23.71 -22.67
C VAL A 682 28.22 -22.26 -22.76
N ARG A 683 29.15 -21.35 -23.10
CA ARG A 683 28.81 -19.94 -23.31
C ARG A 683 27.70 -19.77 -24.35
N ARG A 684 27.81 -20.46 -25.49
CA ARG A 684 26.83 -20.35 -26.57
C ARG A 684 25.46 -20.94 -26.21
N VAL A 685 25.44 -22.01 -25.43
CA VAL A 685 24.19 -22.59 -24.88
C VAL A 685 23.49 -21.58 -23.96
N LEU A 686 24.24 -20.93 -23.05
CA LEU A 686 23.67 -19.92 -22.16
C LEU A 686 23.17 -18.68 -22.94
N GLU A 687 23.88 -18.27 -23.99
CA GLU A 687 23.45 -17.18 -24.88
C GLU A 687 22.08 -17.48 -25.53
N HIS A 688 21.84 -18.71 -26.01
CA HIS A 688 20.54 -19.11 -26.56
C HIS A 688 19.44 -19.14 -25.52
N LEU A 689 19.69 -19.73 -24.34
CA LEU A 689 18.70 -19.78 -23.26
C LEU A 689 18.29 -18.37 -22.80
N ASN A 690 19.26 -17.46 -22.66
CA ASN A 690 18.98 -16.07 -22.32
C ASN A 690 18.21 -15.36 -23.45
N GLY A 691 18.55 -15.64 -24.71
CA GLY A 691 17.82 -15.14 -25.87
C GLY A 691 16.37 -15.60 -25.93
N GLY A 692 16.08 -16.80 -25.44
CA GLY A 692 14.72 -17.35 -25.36
C GLY A 692 13.75 -16.47 -24.56
N LEU A 693 14.25 -15.74 -23.55
CA LEU A 693 13.44 -14.78 -22.76
C LEU A 693 12.98 -13.59 -23.60
N LEU A 694 13.77 -13.20 -24.58
CA LEU A 694 13.53 -12.03 -25.43
C LEU A 694 12.79 -12.42 -26.72
N SER A 695 12.56 -13.72 -26.95
CA SER A 695 11.82 -14.20 -28.10
C SER A 695 10.34 -13.79 -28.02
N PRO A 696 9.77 -13.18 -29.07
CA PRO A 696 8.34 -12.85 -29.11
C PRO A 696 7.44 -14.08 -29.05
N GLN A 697 8.00 -15.29 -29.23
CA GLN A 697 7.30 -16.57 -29.15
C GLN A 697 7.19 -17.10 -27.71
N LEU A 698 7.71 -16.38 -26.71
CA LEU A 698 7.58 -16.70 -25.28
C LEU A 698 8.00 -18.15 -24.95
N LEU A 699 9.16 -18.56 -25.48
CA LEU A 699 9.63 -19.96 -25.43
C LEU A 699 9.70 -20.50 -24.00
N SER A 700 10.14 -19.68 -23.06
CA SER A 700 10.26 -20.04 -21.63
C SER A 700 8.91 -20.21 -20.91
N LEU A 701 7.80 -19.74 -21.50
CA LEU A 701 6.45 -19.91 -20.93
C LEU A 701 5.66 -21.04 -21.61
N THR A 702 6.09 -21.47 -22.79
CA THR A 702 5.34 -22.40 -23.65
C THR A 702 5.96 -23.80 -23.72
N HIS A 703 7.21 -23.98 -23.26
CA HIS A 703 7.93 -25.24 -23.39
C HIS A 703 8.60 -25.67 -22.08
N GLN A 704 8.78 -26.98 -21.92
CA GLN A 704 9.39 -27.54 -20.72
C GLN A 704 10.90 -27.22 -20.63
N PRO A 705 11.45 -27.06 -19.40
CA PRO A 705 12.85 -26.70 -19.18
C PRO A 705 13.87 -27.65 -19.84
N ASN A 706 13.58 -28.95 -19.87
CA ASN A 706 14.43 -29.96 -20.51
C ASN A 706 14.48 -29.77 -22.05
N ALA A 707 13.35 -29.51 -22.70
CA ALA A 707 13.26 -29.27 -24.13
C ALA A 707 14.05 -28.01 -24.55
N LEU A 708 13.92 -26.93 -23.78
CA LEU A 708 14.69 -25.69 -23.98
C LEU A 708 16.19 -25.91 -23.85
N ALA A 709 16.63 -26.66 -22.83
CA ALA A 709 18.05 -27.00 -22.64
C ALA A 709 18.60 -27.81 -23.82
N VAL A 710 17.89 -28.86 -24.25
CA VAL A 710 18.30 -29.73 -25.35
C VAL A 710 18.36 -28.97 -26.68
N ALA A 711 17.37 -28.13 -26.98
CA ALA A 711 17.37 -27.32 -28.19
C ALA A 711 18.51 -26.29 -28.22
N ALA A 712 18.78 -25.63 -27.08
CA ALA A 712 19.91 -24.72 -26.94
C ALA A 712 21.26 -25.43 -27.12
N ILE A 713 21.41 -26.65 -26.58
CA ILE A 713 22.61 -27.49 -26.77
C ILE A 713 22.77 -27.91 -28.23
N TYR A 714 21.69 -28.37 -28.86
CA TYR A 714 21.71 -28.79 -30.26
C TYR A 714 22.15 -27.65 -31.18
N LEU A 715 21.54 -26.47 -31.03
CA LEU A 715 21.84 -25.30 -31.84
C LEU A 715 23.26 -24.77 -31.57
N ALA A 716 23.66 -24.64 -30.31
CA ALA A 716 25.00 -24.19 -29.94
C ALA A 716 26.10 -25.13 -30.45
N ALA A 717 25.89 -26.44 -30.36
CA ALA A 717 26.85 -27.43 -30.85
C ALA A 717 27.04 -27.33 -32.36
N LYS A 718 25.95 -27.15 -33.11
CA LYS A 718 25.98 -26.92 -34.56
C LYS A 718 26.74 -25.65 -34.93
N GLU A 719 26.48 -24.54 -34.24
CA GLU A 719 27.15 -23.26 -34.50
C GLU A 719 28.64 -23.26 -34.11
N VAL A 720 28.99 -23.94 -33.02
CA VAL A 720 30.37 -23.99 -32.52
C VAL A 720 31.21 -25.08 -33.20
N GLY A 721 30.56 -26.01 -33.93
CA GLY A 721 31.22 -27.11 -34.64
C GLY A 721 31.58 -28.29 -33.73
N VAL A 722 30.78 -28.54 -32.68
CA VAL A 722 30.97 -29.66 -31.75
C VAL A 722 30.12 -30.85 -32.19
N LYS A 723 30.75 -32.00 -32.43
CA LYS A 723 30.03 -33.24 -32.74
C LYS A 723 29.36 -33.77 -31.47
N LEU A 724 28.02 -33.85 -31.48
CA LEU A 724 27.22 -34.51 -30.44
C LEU A 724 27.17 -36.03 -30.67
N VAL A 725 26.67 -36.77 -29.68
CA VAL A 725 26.55 -38.24 -29.73
C VAL A 725 25.67 -38.67 -30.92
N ASP A 726 26.04 -39.78 -31.57
CA ASP A 726 25.28 -40.33 -32.71
C ASP A 726 23.90 -40.86 -32.24
N GLY A 727 22.86 -40.71 -33.06
CA GLY A 727 21.47 -41.12 -32.74
C GLY A 727 20.58 -40.00 -32.19
N ASN A 728 19.36 -40.34 -31.77
CA ASN A 728 18.37 -39.41 -31.23
C ASN A 728 18.66 -39.08 -29.75
N TRP A 729 19.84 -38.53 -29.46
CA TRP A 729 20.32 -38.30 -28.09
C TRP A 729 19.39 -37.41 -27.25
N TRP A 730 18.57 -36.58 -27.89
CA TRP A 730 17.56 -35.74 -27.24
C TRP A 730 16.45 -36.54 -26.55
N GLU A 731 16.16 -37.76 -27.01
CA GLU A 731 15.16 -38.65 -26.39
C GLU A 731 15.59 -39.09 -24.98
N VAL A 732 16.90 -39.17 -24.70
CA VAL A 732 17.45 -39.49 -23.37
C VAL A 732 17.10 -38.42 -22.33
N PHE A 733 16.73 -37.22 -22.78
CA PHE A 733 16.35 -36.09 -21.94
C PHE A 733 14.85 -35.78 -22.03
N ASP A 734 14.02 -36.75 -22.46
CA ASP A 734 12.57 -36.65 -22.59
C ASP A 734 12.12 -35.51 -23.52
N VAL A 735 12.76 -35.38 -24.69
CA VAL A 735 12.41 -34.37 -25.71
C VAL A 735 12.02 -35.06 -27.01
N GLU A 736 10.87 -34.71 -27.57
CA GLU A 736 10.41 -35.23 -28.86
C GLU A 736 11.09 -34.50 -30.03
N ARG A 737 11.14 -35.15 -31.20
CA ARG A 737 11.82 -34.60 -32.39
C ARG A 737 11.12 -33.33 -32.89
N GLU A 738 9.81 -33.29 -32.80
CA GLU A 738 8.93 -32.20 -33.21
C GLU A 738 9.21 -30.96 -32.34
N ASP A 739 9.25 -31.13 -31.02
CA ASP A 739 9.57 -30.07 -30.06
C ASP A 739 10.98 -29.50 -30.28
N LEU A 740 11.96 -30.39 -30.49
CA LEU A 740 13.34 -30.00 -30.80
C LEU A 740 13.41 -29.19 -32.10
N GLY A 741 12.73 -29.66 -33.15
CA GLY A 741 12.70 -28.98 -34.45
C GLY A 741 12.10 -27.58 -34.35
N PHE A 742 10.97 -27.44 -33.66
CA PHE A 742 10.33 -26.15 -33.42
C PHE A 742 11.25 -25.21 -32.62
N LEU A 743 11.78 -25.66 -31.49
CA LEU A 743 12.59 -24.84 -30.61
C LEU A 743 13.91 -24.39 -31.26
N VAL A 744 14.56 -25.24 -32.06
CA VAL A 744 15.78 -24.87 -32.79
C VAL A 744 15.50 -23.76 -33.81
N LEU A 745 14.38 -23.84 -34.54
CA LEU A 745 13.95 -22.77 -35.45
C LEU A 745 13.59 -21.50 -34.69
N ALA A 746 12.88 -21.64 -33.57
CA ALA A 746 12.47 -20.53 -32.73
C ALA A 746 13.66 -19.75 -32.15
N PHE A 747 14.64 -20.44 -31.57
CA PHE A 747 15.90 -19.83 -31.10
C PHE A 747 16.66 -19.14 -32.24
N GLY A 748 16.70 -19.75 -33.43
CA GLY A 748 17.33 -19.15 -34.61
C GLY A 748 16.60 -17.91 -35.16
N SER A 749 15.27 -17.86 -35.03
CA SER A 749 14.44 -16.78 -35.56
C SER A 749 14.68 -15.43 -34.86
N PHE A 750 15.17 -15.47 -33.63
CA PHE A 750 15.46 -14.26 -32.86
C PHE A 750 16.48 -13.35 -33.55
N VAL A 751 17.47 -13.91 -34.26
CA VAL A 751 18.47 -13.10 -34.99
C VAL A 751 17.80 -12.23 -36.06
N GLY A 752 16.80 -12.77 -36.76
CA GLY A 752 16.01 -12.02 -37.74
C GLY A 752 15.16 -10.93 -37.08
N PHE A 753 14.53 -11.25 -35.95
CA PHE A 753 13.79 -10.27 -35.14
C PHE A 753 14.70 -9.13 -34.66
N ALA A 754 15.88 -9.44 -34.11
CA ALA A 754 16.84 -8.46 -33.64
C ALA A 754 17.38 -7.58 -34.77
N ALA A 755 17.59 -8.13 -35.96
CA ALA A 755 17.99 -7.36 -37.14
C ALA A 755 16.87 -6.42 -37.61
N ALA A 756 15.61 -6.88 -37.64
CA ALA A 756 14.47 -6.06 -38.01
C ALA A 756 14.21 -4.92 -37.02
N GLU A 757 14.32 -5.20 -35.72
CA GLU A 757 14.24 -4.15 -34.69
C GLU A 757 15.40 -3.17 -34.83
N LYS A 758 16.63 -3.64 -35.06
CA LYS A 758 17.77 -2.75 -35.30
C LYS A 758 17.53 -1.81 -36.50
N GLU A 759 17.06 -2.34 -37.63
CA GLU A 759 16.75 -1.55 -38.83
C GLU A 759 15.63 -0.53 -38.56
N ARG A 760 14.58 -0.94 -37.86
CA ARG A 760 13.49 -0.05 -37.42
C ARG A 760 14.02 1.13 -36.60
N TRP A 761 14.86 0.85 -35.59
CA TRP A 761 15.43 1.88 -34.73
C TRP A 761 16.48 2.74 -35.44
N GLU A 762 17.20 2.20 -36.42
CA GLU A 762 18.09 2.97 -37.30
C GLU A 762 17.30 3.95 -38.18
N ASN A 763 16.18 3.51 -38.75
CA ASN A 763 15.27 4.38 -39.51
C ASN A 763 14.63 5.48 -38.64
N GLU A 764 14.23 5.15 -37.41
CA GLU A 764 13.75 6.14 -36.43
C GLU A 764 14.84 7.13 -36.02
N ARG A 765 16.09 6.66 -35.92
CA ARG A 765 17.25 7.52 -35.68
C ARG A 765 17.53 8.47 -36.84
N GLU A 766 17.36 8.03 -38.08
CA GLU A 766 17.54 8.86 -39.27
C GLU A 766 16.45 9.94 -39.38
N LYS A 767 15.18 9.57 -39.12
CA LYS A 767 14.07 10.54 -38.96
C LYS A 767 14.33 11.57 -37.86
N LEU A 768 14.87 11.13 -36.72
CA LEU A 768 15.27 12.03 -35.64
C LEU A 768 16.42 12.96 -36.06
N ARG A 769 17.38 12.49 -36.87
CA ARG A 769 18.45 13.34 -37.42
C ARG A 769 17.93 14.36 -38.42
N GLU A 770 16.97 14.00 -39.26
CA GLU A 770 16.32 14.95 -40.18
C GLU A 770 15.53 16.01 -39.41
N LEU A 771 14.75 15.61 -38.40
CA LEU A 771 14.03 16.52 -37.50
C LEU A 771 14.95 17.48 -36.73
N LEU A 772 16.16 17.05 -36.40
CA LEU A 772 17.15 17.85 -35.68
C LEU A 772 18.05 18.72 -36.58
N SER A 773 18.04 18.47 -37.90
CA SER A 773 18.81 19.25 -38.89
C SER A 773 17.95 20.24 -39.67
N GLY A 774 16.62 20.08 -39.68
CA GLY A 774 15.66 21.03 -40.24
C GLY A 774 14.91 21.82 -39.16
N GLY A 775 15.53 22.85 -38.58
CA GLY A 775 14.84 23.78 -37.68
C GLY A 775 15.78 24.76 -36.99
N GLY A 776 15.82 26.00 -37.49
CA GLY A 776 16.26 27.17 -36.73
C GLY A 776 15.14 27.75 -35.89
#